data_AF-A0AAX4P515-F1
#
_entry.id   AF-A0AAX4P515-F1
#
_cell.length_a   1.000
_cell.length_b   1.000
_cell.length_c   1.000
_cell.angle_alpha   90.00
_cell.angle_beta   90.00
_cell.angle_gamma   90.00
#
_symmetry.space_group_name_H-M   'P 1'
#
loop_
_entity.id
_entity.type
_entity.pdbx_description
1 polymer ?
#
loop_
_entity_poly.entity_id
_entity_poly.type
_entity_poly.pdbx_seq_one_letter_code
_entity_poly.pdbx_strand_id
1 'polypeptide(L)'
;MAVNNALRRDGGASSRTTVLEDGAVQSRGYGTRKERVGDATRDTIDEEITQFLQGEGKLGWGASVRSELRSFFTVFTFITRLPGPVFADHHPGYLMRGMAYFPLAGALVGVWCSLFFDLARDVIGLALPVSACVSTAASFWVTGCFHEDGLADSSDGIGGGWTKSQILKIMSDTRLGTYGCAVLLLYVVAKVELLSSLGASRWALFECEGAGPALLACHALARWTAPILLHTNPYVDEGGPKYKYYGFMLRARRLVTVRRLAFASAVSTAVAVLCYGPTLRSLSLVAVTWLAALCSGGYARQLLGGVMGDYLGATICVTETVILSTVAAGPTSWTGKAWCADGGRATLVSWGGMVALVWVWCRCVGGPSVYRRDEPEPKPAPGRKGEKGSGGEASDGGLLGDPESGFEKKYEEMMDRIDSLAKPPGSLGTLEDWGARMGALQGTSRPSCTSPILVIFAGDHGLAKAKEEGGEGCSAYPQAVTRSILNGLLKGGAAASVLCRGSGVTMRVVDCGVCGGEETETQNFKLRGGTRNCVTEPFSMSAEEAARLMEVGRGQVRQAVSDESHDVLALGEIGIGNTTTSSILLCALTGCSPNVACGGGATLGRQPDERHVAKKVEIVKSALLAGEGVESRGPAAVLARFGGAEIAGIVGAILEASERGVPTLVDGFICTVAALLAASISPWATRVMMFSTLSAERGHEIALNAIAKIAETNGLPAPPAPALSMGLRLGEGTGAVLAVPLLRSACQMLRMATLSELTQM
;
A
#
# COMPACT_ATOMS: atom_id res chain seq x y z
N MET A 1 1.51 24.84 17.90
CA MET A 1 1.63 26.22 18.41
C MET A 1 3.07 26.74 18.31
N ALA A 2 3.53 27.02 17.09
CA ALA A 2 4.73 27.84 16.81
C ALA A 2 4.57 28.37 15.38
N VAL A 3 3.52 29.19 15.19
CA VAL A 3 3.08 29.70 13.87
C VAL A 3 3.60 31.12 13.58
N ASN A 4 4.30 31.81 14.49
CA ASN A 4 4.26 33.28 14.44
C ASN A 4 5.53 34.11 14.23
N ASN A 5 6.70 33.55 13.87
CA ASN A 5 7.93 34.38 13.78
C ASN A 5 8.68 34.42 12.44
N ALA A 6 8.17 33.80 11.36
CA ALA A 6 8.82 33.86 10.04
C ALA A 6 8.13 34.79 9.02
N LEU A 7 7.08 35.54 9.42
CA LEU A 7 6.28 36.38 8.51
C LEU A 7 6.64 37.88 8.51
N ARG A 8 7.81 38.29 9.02
CA ARG A 8 8.13 39.74 9.17
C ARG A 8 9.25 40.32 8.31
N ARG A 9 9.85 39.57 7.39
CA ARG A 9 10.79 40.14 6.42
C ARG A 9 10.63 39.43 5.08
N ASP A 10 9.64 39.89 4.32
CA ASP A 10 9.79 40.20 2.88
C ASP A 10 8.42 40.59 2.34
N GLY A 11 8.25 41.90 2.15
CA GLY A 11 7.09 42.45 1.47
C GLY A 11 7.27 42.34 -0.04
N GLY A 12 6.35 41.64 -0.70
CA GLY A 12 6.27 41.64 -2.16
C GLY A 12 5.47 40.46 -2.73
N ALA A 13 4.21 40.72 -3.07
CA ALA A 13 3.34 39.96 -3.98
C ALA A 13 2.75 38.60 -3.53
N SER A 14 1.53 38.70 -2.97
CA SER A 14 0.34 37.88 -3.31
C SER A 14 0.52 36.35 -3.48
N SER A 15 0.26 35.56 -2.43
CA SER A 15 -0.04 34.13 -2.58
C SER A 15 -1.01 33.56 -1.52
N ARG A 16 -2.14 33.06 -2.04
CA ARG A 16 -2.83 31.79 -1.73
C ARG A 16 -2.76 31.24 -0.28
N THR A 17 -3.89 31.34 0.40
CA THR A 17 -4.38 30.36 1.39
C THR A 17 -4.73 29.04 0.71
N THR A 18 -4.10 27.94 1.13
CA THR A 18 -4.65 26.58 1.01
C THR A 18 -4.40 25.84 2.32
N VAL A 19 -5.52 25.56 2.99
CA VAL A 19 -5.66 24.57 4.07
C VAL A 19 -5.35 23.19 3.48
N LEU A 20 -4.47 22.41 4.10
CA LEU A 20 -4.16 21.02 3.73
C LEU A 20 -4.94 20.04 4.62
N GLU A 21 -5.38 18.93 4.04
CA GLU A 21 -6.02 17.79 4.71
C GLU A 21 -5.01 16.89 5.43
N ASP A 22 -5.53 16.10 6.39
CA ASP A 22 -4.77 15.17 7.25
C ASP A 22 -4.14 14.01 6.47
N GLY A 23 -2.83 13.79 6.66
CA GLY A 23 -2.14 12.52 6.35
C GLY A 23 -1.08 12.53 5.25
N ALA A 24 -0.94 13.61 4.46
CA ALA A 24 0.08 13.67 3.41
C ALA A 24 1.41 14.27 3.95
N VAL A 25 2.39 13.42 4.27
CA VAL A 25 3.79 13.87 4.36
C VAL A 25 4.24 14.23 2.94
N GLN A 26 4.21 15.52 2.60
CA GLN A 26 4.83 16.03 1.38
C GLN A 26 6.30 15.60 1.32
N SER A 27 6.67 14.77 0.33
CA SER A 27 8.06 14.70 -0.09
C SER A 27 8.44 16.09 -0.64
N ARG A 28 9.45 16.71 -0.04
CA ARG A 28 9.89 18.05 -0.41
C ARG A 28 10.34 18.08 -1.87
N GLY A 29 9.53 18.75 -2.70
CA GLY A 29 9.91 19.48 -3.91
C GLY A 29 11.01 18.88 -4.79
N TYR A 30 10.63 18.02 -5.73
CA TYR A 30 11.37 17.85 -6.98
C TYR A 30 10.80 18.82 -8.02
N GLY A 31 11.34 20.04 -8.03
CA GLY A 31 11.03 21.06 -9.02
C GLY A 31 12.04 21.08 -10.17
N THR A 32 11.59 20.61 -11.33
CA THR A 32 11.93 21.02 -12.70
C THR A 32 13.40 20.97 -13.18
N ARG A 33 13.70 19.96 -13.99
CA ARG A 33 14.25 20.20 -15.33
C ARG A 33 13.54 19.29 -16.33
N LYS A 34 12.89 19.90 -17.33
CA LYS A 34 12.24 19.24 -18.46
C LYS A 34 13.27 18.46 -19.26
N GLU A 35 13.17 17.14 -19.25
CA GLU A 35 13.57 16.28 -20.36
C GLU A 35 12.65 15.06 -20.36
N ARG A 36 12.26 14.62 -21.56
CA ARG A 36 11.25 13.60 -21.81
C ARG A 36 11.60 12.31 -21.08
N VAL A 37 10.70 11.79 -20.24
CA VAL A 37 10.80 10.42 -19.74
C VAL A 37 9.42 9.79 -19.87
N GLY A 38 9.24 9.10 -21.00
CA GLY A 38 8.27 8.01 -21.09
C GLY A 38 8.68 6.88 -20.16
N ASP A 39 7.69 6.04 -19.86
CA ASP A 39 7.76 4.77 -19.15
C ASP A 39 9.17 4.28 -18.80
N ALA A 40 9.51 4.30 -17.50
CA ALA A 40 10.83 3.89 -17.04
C ALA A 40 10.94 2.36 -17.11
N THR A 41 11.24 1.86 -18.30
CA THR A 41 11.75 0.51 -18.52
C THR A 41 13.03 0.30 -17.69
N ARG A 42 13.36 -0.95 -17.35
CA ARG A 42 14.59 -1.28 -16.63
C ARG A 42 15.86 -0.68 -17.25
N ASP A 43 15.84 -0.27 -18.51
CA ASP A 43 16.98 0.30 -19.24
C ASP A 43 17.24 1.79 -18.93
N THR A 44 16.22 2.60 -18.59
CA THR A 44 16.40 4.06 -18.38
C THR A 44 17.08 4.42 -17.05
N ILE A 45 16.83 3.68 -15.97
CA ILE A 45 17.50 3.89 -14.66
C ILE A 45 18.99 3.51 -14.74
N ASP A 46 19.32 2.47 -15.52
CA ASP A 46 20.72 2.09 -15.75
C ASP A 46 21.46 3.15 -16.57
N GLU A 47 20.78 3.78 -17.54
CA GLU A 47 21.31 4.93 -18.28
C GLU A 47 21.51 6.16 -17.37
N GLU A 48 20.56 6.53 -16.51
CA GLU A 48 20.71 7.65 -15.57
C GLU A 48 21.86 7.45 -14.57
N ILE A 49 21.99 6.25 -14.00
CA ILE A 49 23.09 5.91 -13.09
C ILE A 49 24.43 5.93 -13.85
N THR A 50 24.45 5.41 -15.06
CA THR A 50 25.64 5.41 -15.92
C THR A 50 26.04 6.82 -16.31
N GLN A 51 25.08 7.68 -16.66
CA GLN A 51 25.32 9.09 -16.96
C GLN A 51 25.81 9.86 -15.74
N PHE A 52 25.24 9.62 -14.55
CA PHE A 52 25.71 10.21 -13.30
C PHE A 52 27.17 9.81 -13.01
N LEU A 53 27.51 8.52 -13.17
CA LEU A 53 28.87 8.00 -12.99
C LEU A 53 29.87 8.55 -14.04
N GLN A 54 29.46 8.64 -15.31
CA GLN A 54 30.28 9.16 -16.40
C GLN A 54 30.52 10.67 -16.29
N GLY A 55 29.51 11.42 -15.82
CA GLY A 55 29.62 12.86 -15.55
C GLY A 55 30.58 13.16 -14.39
N GLU A 56 30.57 12.32 -13.36
CA GLU A 56 31.47 12.42 -12.19
C GLU A 56 32.93 12.07 -12.52
N GLY A 57 33.17 11.04 -13.33
CA GLY A 57 34.52 10.60 -13.71
C GLY A 57 35.33 11.62 -14.52
N LYS A 58 34.70 12.68 -15.03
CA LYS A 58 35.30 13.74 -15.85
C LYS A 58 35.50 15.07 -15.10
N LEU A 59 35.20 15.13 -13.80
CA LEU A 59 35.27 16.36 -13.02
C LEU A 59 36.72 16.72 -12.65
N GLY A 60 37.14 17.96 -12.93
CA GLY A 60 38.37 18.53 -12.37
C GLY A 60 38.29 18.68 -10.85
N TRP A 61 39.45 18.82 -10.18
CA TRP A 61 39.57 18.80 -8.71
C TRP A 61 38.57 19.70 -7.96
N GLY A 62 38.37 20.95 -8.40
CA GLY A 62 37.41 21.88 -7.78
C GLY A 62 35.93 21.47 -7.95
N ALA A 63 35.58 20.75 -9.00
CA ALA A 63 34.23 20.24 -9.22
C ALA A 63 33.97 18.94 -8.44
N SER A 64 35.02 18.15 -8.15
CA SER A 64 34.97 17.01 -7.24
C SER A 64 34.67 17.42 -5.79
N VAL A 65 35.26 18.51 -5.30
CA VAL A 65 34.97 19.05 -3.94
C VAL A 65 33.52 19.51 -3.81
N ARG A 66 32.98 20.18 -4.83
CA ARG A 66 31.55 20.58 -4.84
C ARG A 66 30.63 19.37 -4.80
N SER A 67 30.97 18.29 -5.51
CA SER A 67 30.20 17.03 -5.48
C SER A 67 30.19 16.38 -4.09
N GLU A 68 31.33 16.36 -3.39
CA GLU A 68 31.36 15.83 -2.01
C GLU A 68 30.58 16.70 -1.02
N LEU A 69 30.69 18.03 -1.12
CA LEU A 69 29.89 18.94 -0.30
C LEU A 69 28.40 18.76 -0.55
N ARG A 70 28.01 18.59 -1.82
CA ARG A 70 26.64 18.29 -2.21
C ARG A 70 26.15 16.99 -1.60
N SER A 71 26.95 15.91 -1.72
CA SER A 71 26.65 14.60 -1.12
C SER A 71 26.47 14.68 0.41
N PHE A 72 27.35 15.41 1.09
CA PHE A 72 27.26 15.65 2.52
C PHE A 72 25.96 16.37 2.90
N PHE A 73 25.64 17.50 2.26
CA PHE A 73 24.45 18.28 2.58
C PHE A 73 23.14 17.58 2.18
N THR A 74 23.14 16.79 1.10
CA THR A 74 21.99 15.94 0.73
C THR A 74 21.69 14.94 1.86
N VAL A 75 22.71 14.30 2.44
CA VAL A 75 22.53 13.39 3.58
C VAL A 75 22.14 14.12 4.85
N PHE A 76 22.81 15.23 5.14
CA PHE A 76 22.55 16.02 6.33
C PHE A 76 21.08 16.50 6.37
N THR A 77 20.56 16.98 5.25
CA THR A 77 19.14 17.36 5.11
C THR A 77 18.17 16.19 4.99
N PHE A 78 18.66 15.01 4.62
CA PHE A 78 17.86 13.79 4.59
C PHE A 78 17.60 13.25 6.00
N ILE A 79 18.62 13.26 6.88
CA ILE A 79 18.51 12.73 8.25
C ILE A 79 18.18 13.80 9.30
N THR A 80 18.04 15.07 8.90
CA THR A 80 17.66 16.17 9.79
C THR A 80 16.59 17.07 9.16
N ARG A 81 15.80 17.75 10.00
CA ARG A 81 14.83 18.77 9.60
C ARG A 81 15.46 20.15 9.37
N LEU A 82 16.78 20.27 9.53
CA LEU A 82 17.50 21.52 9.35
C LEU A 82 17.60 21.89 7.87
N PRO A 83 17.48 23.18 7.51
CA PRO A 83 17.62 23.62 6.13
C PRO A 83 19.06 23.41 5.64
N GLY A 84 19.19 22.92 4.41
CA GLY A 84 20.48 22.82 3.71
C GLY A 84 20.70 23.96 2.73
N PRO A 85 21.92 24.07 2.20
CA PRO A 85 22.22 25.05 1.16
C PRO A 85 21.49 24.72 -0.15
N VAL A 86 21.08 25.76 -0.87
CA VAL A 86 20.26 25.69 -2.11
C VAL A 86 20.88 24.80 -3.21
N PHE A 87 22.21 24.61 -3.19
CA PHE A 87 22.90 23.78 -4.18
C PHE A 87 22.79 22.27 -3.93
N ALA A 88 22.33 21.84 -2.75
CA ALA A 88 22.08 20.43 -2.44
C ALA A 88 20.71 20.04 -2.99
N ASP A 89 20.68 19.58 -4.25
CA ASP A 89 19.49 18.91 -4.77
C ASP A 89 19.37 17.53 -4.11
N HIS A 90 18.16 17.09 -3.82
CA HIS A 90 17.89 15.84 -3.13
C HIS A 90 18.13 14.60 -4.01
N HIS A 91 18.98 14.71 -5.04
CA HIS A 91 19.19 13.69 -6.07
C HIS A 91 19.59 12.35 -5.45
N PRO A 92 18.96 11.22 -5.82
CA PRO A 92 19.17 9.95 -5.12
C PRO A 92 20.62 9.43 -5.27
N GLY A 93 21.31 9.80 -6.36
CA GLY A 93 22.74 9.50 -6.55
C GLY A 93 23.65 10.17 -5.50
N TYR A 94 23.38 11.42 -5.13
CA TYR A 94 24.13 12.11 -4.07
C TYR A 94 23.78 11.57 -2.69
N LEU A 95 22.55 11.12 -2.46
CA LEU A 95 22.17 10.43 -1.23
C LEU A 95 22.96 9.13 -1.04
N MET A 96 22.97 8.26 -2.06
CA MET A 96 23.68 6.97 -1.99
C MET A 96 25.20 7.13 -1.89
N ARG A 97 25.77 8.05 -2.66
CA ARG A 97 27.18 8.44 -2.53
C ARG A 97 27.48 9.01 -1.14
N GLY A 98 26.54 9.81 -0.63
CA GLY A 98 26.63 10.49 0.64
C GLY A 98 26.53 9.57 1.84
N MET A 99 26.09 8.32 1.70
CA MET A 99 26.03 7.34 2.81
C MET A 99 27.35 7.23 3.59
N ALA A 100 28.49 7.53 2.97
CA ALA A 100 29.79 7.62 3.63
C ALA A 100 29.87 8.69 4.74
N TYR A 101 29.06 9.74 4.65
CA TYR A 101 28.97 10.86 5.57
C TYR A 101 27.93 10.68 6.68
N PHE A 102 27.19 9.56 6.71
CA PHE A 102 26.23 9.25 7.77
C PHE A 102 26.84 9.35 9.18
N PRO A 103 28.06 8.83 9.45
CA PRO A 103 28.69 9.01 10.76
C PRO A 103 29.00 10.47 11.10
N LEU A 104 29.40 11.27 10.11
CA LEU A 104 29.72 12.69 10.32
C LEU A 104 28.45 13.50 10.60
N ALA A 105 27.41 13.31 9.79
CA ALA A 105 26.11 13.93 10.02
C ALA A 105 25.50 13.47 11.36
N GLY A 106 25.70 12.19 11.70
CA GLY A 106 25.41 11.63 13.02
C GLY A 106 26.13 12.33 14.15
N ALA A 107 27.44 12.57 14.02
CA ALA A 107 28.20 13.30 15.01
C ALA A 107 27.63 14.71 15.25
N LEU A 108 27.20 15.42 14.20
CA LEU A 108 26.56 16.73 14.32
C LEU A 108 25.22 16.66 15.07
N VAL A 109 24.41 15.63 14.83
CA VAL A 109 23.20 15.36 15.62
C VAL A 109 23.58 15.04 17.07
N GLY A 110 24.66 14.30 17.30
CA GLY A 110 25.18 14.00 18.63
C GLY A 110 25.62 15.25 19.40
N VAL A 111 26.30 16.20 18.74
CA VAL A 111 26.62 17.53 19.31
C VAL A 111 25.35 18.28 19.65
N TRP A 112 24.36 18.27 18.76
CA TRP A 112 23.07 18.90 19.01
C TRP A 112 22.41 18.33 20.29
N CYS A 113 22.32 17.01 20.40
CA CYS A 113 21.77 16.34 21.56
C CYS A 113 22.56 16.66 22.83
N SER A 114 23.90 16.62 22.77
CA SER A 114 24.75 16.90 23.92
C SER A 114 24.60 18.34 24.41
N LEU A 115 24.47 19.32 23.52
CA LEU A 115 24.22 20.71 23.89
C LEU A 115 22.91 20.87 24.67
N PHE A 116 21.85 20.17 24.26
CA PHE A 116 20.57 20.20 24.99
C PHE A 116 20.65 19.48 26.33
N PHE A 117 21.39 18.38 26.41
CA PHE A 117 21.65 17.69 27.67
C PHE A 117 22.42 18.59 28.65
N ASP A 118 23.54 19.17 28.22
CA ASP A 118 24.43 19.99 29.03
C ASP A 118 23.73 21.29 29.46
N LEU A 119 22.96 21.93 28.56
CA LEU A 119 22.14 23.09 28.91
C LEU A 119 21.09 22.74 29.98
N ALA A 120 20.37 21.63 29.80
CA ALA A 120 19.38 21.17 30.77
C ALA A 120 20.01 20.86 32.14
N ARG A 121 21.16 20.18 32.13
CA ARG A 121 21.81 19.70 33.35
C ARG A 121 22.60 20.79 34.07
N ASP A 122 23.48 21.50 33.36
CA ASP A 122 24.50 22.36 33.98
C ASP A 122 24.09 23.83 34.05
N VAL A 123 23.22 24.29 33.15
CA VAL A 123 22.74 25.68 33.14
C VAL A 123 21.38 25.81 33.81
N ILE A 124 20.42 24.95 33.46
CA ILE A 124 19.07 25.00 34.05
C ILE A 124 19.03 24.26 35.40
N GLY A 125 19.92 23.28 35.62
CA GLY A 125 19.97 22.52 36.88
C GLY A 125 18.94 21.41 36.99
N LEU A 126 18.46 20.86 35.86
CA LEU A 126 17.49 19.76 35.85
C LEU A 126 18.13 18.44 36.32
N ALA A 127 17.30 17.57 36.91
CA ALA A 127 17.73 16.21 37.28
C ALA A 127 18.19 15.42 36.04
N LEU A 128 19.09 14.44 36.24
CA LEU A 128 19.68 13.65 35.15
C LEU A 128 18.62 12.97 34.24
N PRO A 129 17.56 12.31 34.76
CA PRO A 129 16.51 11.75 33.92
C PRO A 129 15.75 12.78 33.09
N VAL A 130 15.52 13.97 33.66
CA VAL A 130 14.83 15.06 32.96
C VAL A 130 15.74 15.63 31.86
N SER A 131 17.03 15.78 32.13
CA SER A 131 18.02 16.24 31.13
C SER A 131 18.16 15.23 29.98
N ALA A 132 18.14 13.93 30.29
CA ALA A 132 18.12 12.87 29.29
C ALA A 132 16.83 12.89 28.44
N CYS A 133 15.67 13.15 29.04
CA CYS A 133 14.41 13.37 28.31
C CYS A 133 14.50 14.60 27.39
N VAL A 134 15.04 15.72 27.85
CA VAL A 134 15.22 16.94 27.04
C VAL A 134 16.14 16.66 25.84
N SER A 135 17.27 15.99 26.05
CA SER A 135 18.16 15.57 24.97
C SER A 135 17.49 14.61 23.99
N THR A 136 16.68 13.66 24.48
CA THR A 136 15.98 12.68 23.63
C THR A 136 14.91 13.37 22.79
N ALA A 137 14.15 14.30 23.38
CA ALA A 137 13.20 15.14 22.65
C ALA A 137 13.89 16.04 21.61
N ALA A 138 15.08 16.58 21.93
CA ALA A 138 15.88 17.36 20.98
C ALA A 138 16.34 16.52 19.78
N SER A 139 16.67 15.24 19.99
CA SER A 139 16.93 14.27 18.92
C SER A 139 15.71 14.12 18.01
N PHE A 140 14.54 13.83 18.59
CA PHE A 140 13.29 13.66 17.81
C PHE A 140 12.92 14.90 17.02
N TRP A 141 13.16 16.08 17.59
CA TRP A 141 12.89 17.34 16.91
C TRP A 141 13.80 17.55 15.70
N VAL A 142 15.12 17.33 15.87
CA VAL A 142 16.09 17.60 14.80
C VAL A 142 16.07 16.52 13.72
N THR A 143 15.85 15.25 14.06
CA THR A 143 15.79 14.14 13.08
C THR A 143 14.40 13.96 12.50
N GLY A 144 13.37 14.41 13.20
CA GLY A 144 11.98 14.20 12.82
C GLY A 144 11.45 12.80 13.06
N CYS A 145 12.01 12.09 14.04
CA CYS A 145 11.73 10.67 14.32
C CYS A 145 12.08 9.72 13.17
N PHE A 146 13.01 10.11 12.29
CA PHE A 146 13.28 9.37 11.05
C PHE A 146 13.71 7.90 11.26
N HIS A 147 14.59 7.62 12.23
CA HIS A 147 15.02 6.24 12.48
C HIS A 147 14.08 5.53 13.45
N GLU A 148 13.39 6.28 14.30
CA GLU A 148 12.37 5.80 15.22
C GLU A 148 11.15 5.27 14.46
N ASP A 149 10.76 5.93 13.37
CA ASP A 149 9.76 5.45 12.40
C ASP A 149 10.17 4.09 11.84
N GLY A 150 11.40 3.99 11.32
CA GLY A 150 11.94 2.72 10.84
C GLY A 150 12.01 1.61 11.90
N LEU A 151 12.28 1.97 13.17
CA LEU A 151 12.22 1.03 14.29
C LEU A 151 10.79 0.53 14.53
N ALA A 152 9.80 1.41 14.46
CA ALA A 152 8.41 1.07 14.66
C ALA A 152 7.90 0.15 13.53
N ASP A 153 8.08 0.56 12.29
CA ASP A 153 7.62 -0.17 11.10
C ASP A 153 8.28 -1.54 11.01
N SER A 154 9.59 -1.61 11.27
CA SER A 154 10.30 -2.89 11.35
C SER A 154 9.76 -3.76 12.47
N SER A 155 9.43 -3.20 13.62
CA SER A 155 8.90 -3.99 14.76
C SER A 155 7.50 -4.51 14.49
N ASP A 156 6.62 -3.70 13.88
CA ASP A 156 5.28 -4.14 13.47
C ASP A 156 5.35 -5.17 12.33
N GLY A 157 6.23 -4.96 11.36
CA GLY A 157 6.48 -5.89 10.28
C GLY A 157 6.93 -7.25 10.78
N ILE A 158 8.03 -7.26 11.54
CA ILE A 158 8.67 -8.49 12.03
C ILE A 158 7.79 -9.16 13.10
N GLY A 159 7.12 -8.37 13.94
CA GLY A 159 6.20 -8.82 15.00
C GLY A 159 4.87 -9.37 14.51
N GLY A 160 4.29 -8.76 13.47
CA GLY A 160 2.96 -9.08 12.96
C GLY A 160 2.93 -9.97 11.72
N GLY A 161 4.04 -10.07 10.99
CA GLY A 161 4.13 -10.80 9.73
C GLY A 161 4.68 -12.22 9.87
N TRP A 162 4.10 -13.18 9.13
CA TRP A 162 4.52 -14.59 9.17
C TRP A 162 5.33 -15.01 7.95
N THR A 163 5.15 -14.31 6.83
CA THR A 163 5.90 -14.50 5.59
C THR A 163 6.64 -13.22 5.24
N LYS A 164 7.71 -13.31 4.43
CA LYS A 164 8.42 -12.14 3.91
C LYS A 164 7.47 -11.10 3.29
N SER A 165 6.50 -11.54 2.50
CA SER A 165 5.54 -10.63 1.84
C SER A 165 4.62 -9.92 2.86
N GLN A 166 4.19 -10.61 3.90
CA GLN A 166 3.39 -10.00 4.97
C GLN A 166 4.21 -9.02 5.81
N ILE A 167 5.45 -9.39 6.17
CA ILE A 167 6.37 -8.51 6.90
C ILE A 167 6.54 -7.20 6.11
N LEU A 168 6.88 -7.29 4.82
CA LEU A 168 7.06 -6.10 3.97
C LEU A 168 5.76 -5.29 3.77
N LYS A 169 4.60 -5.95 3.67
CA LYS A 169 3.31 -5.26 3.58
C LYS A 169 2.99 -4.49 4.86
N ILE A 170 3.30 -5.04 6.03
CA ILE A 170 3.07 -4.36 7.31
C ILE A 170 4.07 -3.22 7.50
N MET A 171 5.35 -3.40 7.15
CA MET A 171 6.36 -2.33 7.20
C MET A 171 6.03 -1.14 6.29
N SER A 172 5.19 -1.32 5.27
CA SER A 172 4.77 -0.24 4.36
C SER A 172 3.43 0.39 4.74
N ASP A 173 2.81 -0.04 5.83
CA ASP A 173 1.58 0.55 6.37
C ASP A 173 1.92 1.85 7.13
N THR A 174 1.24 2.94 6.80
CA THR A 174 1.44 4.24 7.46
C THR A 174 0.96 4.28 8.92
N ARG A 175 0.25 3.25 9.39
CA ARG A 175 -0.32 3.18 10.73
C ARG A 175 0.66 2.50 11.68
N LEU A 176 0.87 3.13 12.84
CA LEU A 176 1.62 2.55 13.94
C LEU A 176 0.84 1.39 14.59
N GLY A 177 1.46 0.21 14.65
CA GLY A 177 0.91 -0.98 15.30
C GLY A 177 1.38 -1.17 16.75
N THR A 178 0.90 -2.24 17.37
CA THR A 178 1.15 -2.52 18.80
C THR A 178 2.62 -2.87 19.07
N TYR A 179 3.29 -3.60 18.16
CA TYR A 179 4.70 -3.95 18.33
C TYR A 179 5.58 -2.71 18.18
N GLY A 180 5.30 -1.87 17.19
CA GLY A 180 5.97 -0.58 17.00
C GLY A 180 5.82 0.31 18.24
N CYS A 181 4.61 0.46 18.76
CA CYS A 181 4.36 1.21 20.00
C CYS A 181 5.18 0.67 21.19
N ALA A 182 5.16 -0.65 21.41
CA ALA A 182 5.82 -1.27 22.54
C ALA A 182 7.36 -1.12 22.46
N VAL A 183 7.93 -1.32 21.27
CA VAL A 183 9.38 -1.21 21.06
C VAL A 183 9.85 0.23 21.16
N LEU A 184 9.09 1.20 20.61
CA LEU A 184 9.39 2.62 20.77
C LEU A 184 9.43 3.04 22.25
N LEU A 185 8.45 2.60 23.04
CA LEU A 185 8.41 2.88 24.48
C LEU A 185 9.65 2.32 25.18
N LEU A 186 9.99 1.05 24.92
CA LEU A 186 11.18 0.40 25.50
C LEU A 186 12.47 1.10 25.07
N TYR A 187 12.59 1.49 23.81
CA TYR A 187 13.73 2.23 23.28
C TYR A 187 13.92 3.58 23.99
N VAL A 188 12.84 4.37 24.13
CA VAL A 188 12.90 5.67 24.82
C VAL A 188 13.31 5.50 26.27
N VAL A 189 12.67 4.56 26.99
CA VAL A 189 12.97 4.30 28.41
C VAL A 189 14.42 3.86 28.58
N ALA A 190 14.89 2.91 27.77
CA ALA A 190 16.27 2.45 27.83
C ALA A 190 17.27 3.58 27.53
N LYS A 191 17.00 4.41 26.52
CA LYS A 191 17.87 5.54 26.16
C LYS A 191 17.95 6.58 27.27
N VAL A 192 16.82 6.96 27.87
CA VAL A 192 16.77 7.90 28.99
C VAL A 192 17.51 7.35 30.20
N GLU A 193 17.28 6.08 30.55
CA GLU A 193 17.92 5.46 31.71
C GLU A 193 19.45 5.35 31.53
N LEU A 194 19.90 4.89 30.36
CA LEU A 194 21.32 4.77 30.05
C LEU A 194 22.01 6.14 30.09
N LEU A 195 21.42 7.17 29.48
CA LEU A 195 21.97 8.53 29.53
C LEU A 195 22.03 9.09 30.95
N SER A 196 21.00 8.81 31.76
CA SER A 196 20.96 9.23 33.16
C SER A 196 22.06 8.57 33.99
N SER A 197 22.33 7.29 33.74
CA SER A 197 23.36 6.52 34.44
C SER A 197 24.78 7.01 34.18
N LEU A 198 25.01 7.68 33.03
CA LEU A 198 26.32 8.21 32.66
C LEU A 198 26.68 9.48 33.42
N GLY A 199 25.71 10.21 33.96
CA GLY A 199 25.94 11.45 34.70
C GLY A 199 26.24 12.67 33.82
N ALA A 200 26.65 13.76 34.48
CA ALA A 200 26.96 15.03 33.84
C ALA A 200 28.17 14.95 32.91
N SER A 201 28.17 15.77 31.86
CA SER A 201 29.21 15.73 30.82
C SER A 201 30.52 16.35 31.30
N ARG A 202 31.62 15.66 31.00
CA ARG A 202 32.97 16.18 31.16
C ARG A 202 33.68 16.11 29.81
N TRP A 203 33.94 17.28 29.25
CA TRP A 203 34.64 17.44 27.97
C TRP A 203 36.13 17.63 28.21
N ALA A 204 36.90 16.56 28.02
CA ALA A 204 38.36 16.57 28.01
C ALA A 204 38.80 15.72 26.83
N LEU A 205 39.33 16.34 25.77
CA LEU A 205 39.65 15.63 24.52
C LEU A 205 40.49 14.36 24.82
N PHE A 206 40.08 13.21 24.26
CA PHE A 206 40.62 11.87 24.52
C PHE A 206 40.32 11.24 25.90
N GLU A 207 39.70 11.97 26.82
CA GLU A 207 39.37 11.54 28.18
C GLU A 207 37.98 12.01 28.62
N CYS A 208 37.04 12.09 27.67
CA CYS A 208 35.70 12.57 27.96
C CYS A 208 34.88 11.54 28.77
N GLU A 209 33.99 12.05 29.62
CA GLU A 209 33.09 11.26 30.46
C GLU A 209 31.68 11.85 30.46
N GLY A 210 30.67 11.06 30.86
CA GLY A 210 29.29 11.53 30.96
C GLY A 210 28.46 11.40 29.68
N ALA A 211 27.24 11.92 29.74
CA ALA A 211 26.23 11.70 28.71
C ALA A 211 26.51 12.44 27.38
N GLY A 212 27.05 13.66 27.41
CA GLY A 212 27.31 14.47 26.22
C GLY A 212 28.29 13.81 25.22
N PRO A 213 29.50 13.43 25.65
CA PRO A 213 30.45 12.68 24.81
C PRO A 213 29.91 11.32 24.35
N ALA A 214 29.06 10.69 25.17
CA ALA A 214 28.37 9.46 24.81
C ALA A 214 27.36 9.67 23.69
N LEU A 215 26.57 10.75 23.71
CA LEU A 215 25.66 11.13 22.62
C LEU A 215 26.43 11.38 21.33
N LEU A 216 27.55 12.11 21.38
CA LEU A 216 28.41 12.34 20.22
C LEU A 216 28.90 11.05 19.58
N ALA A 217 29.50 10.15 20.38
CA ALA A 217 30.00 8.87 19.90
C ALA A 217 28.86 7.96 19.41
N CYS A 218 27.77 7.88 20.18
CA CYS A 218 26.60 7.05 19.90
C CYS A 218 25.96 7.39 18.56
N HIS A 219 25.62 8.67 18.33
CA HIS A 219 24.96 9.07 17.10
C HIS A 219 25.84 8.86 15.86
N ALA A 220 27.16 9.06 15.98
CA ALA A 220 28.11 8.82 14.89
C ALA A 220 28.27 7.33 14.56
N LEU A 221 28.57 6.50 15.58
CA LEU A 221 28.81 5.07 15.43
C LEU A 221 27.53 4.33 15.01
N ALA A 222 26.37 4.62 15.60
CA ALA A 222 25.14 3.93 15.22
C ALA A 222 24.80 4.12 13.72
N ARG A 223 25.03 5.32 13.18
CA ARG A 223 24.79 5.63 11.75
C ARG A 223 25.86 5.05 10.82
N TRP A 224 27.00 4.61 11.34
CA TRP A 224 28.00 3.85 10.56
C TRP A 224 27.49 2.48 10.12
N THR A 225 26.49 1.92 10.82
CA THR A 225 25.89 0.64 10.44
C THR A 225 25.24 0.68 9.05
N ALA A 226 24.63 1.81 8.66
CA ALA A 226 23.93 1.95 7.39
C ALA A 226 24.83 1.72 6.15
N PRO A 227 25.99 2.40 5.98
CA PRO A 227 26.88 2.12 4.85
C PRO A 227 27.48 0.71 4.89
N ILE A 228 27.71 0.11 6.07
CA ILE A 228 28.15 -1.30 6.17
C ILE A 228 27.07 -2.23 5.61
N LEU A 229 25.82 -2.05 6.05
CA LEU A 229 24.69 -2.88 5.66
C LEU A 229 24.38 -2.78 4.17
N LEU A 230 24.37 -1.56 3.63
CA LEU A 230 24.15 -1.30 2.20
C LEU A 230 25.25 -1.89 1.31
N HIS A 231 26.49 -1.92 1.78
CA HIS A 231 27.60 -2.50 1.04
C HIS A 231 27.59 -4.04 1.07
N THR A 232 27.22 -4.63 2.20
CA THR A 232 27.37 -6.08 2.45
C THR A 232 26.12 -6.91 2.16
N ASN A 233 24.94 -6.29 2.03
CA ASN A 233 23.67 -6.99 1.84
C ASN A 233 22.95 -6.56 0.54
N PRO A 234 22.12 -7.45 -0.04
CA PRO A 234 21.16 -7.04 -1.08
C PRO A 234 20.15 -6.04 -0.51
N TYR A 235 19.68 -5.10 -1.33
CA TYR A 235 18.58 -4.21 -0.96
C TYR A 235 17.25 -4.86 -1.39
N VAL A 236 16.21 -4.78 -0.56
CA VAL A 236 14.91 -5.41 -0.83
C VAL A 236 14.09 -4.55 -1.79
N ASP A 237 13.42 -5.18 -2.76
CA ASP A 237 12.53 -4.50 -3.70
C ASP A 237 11.14 -4.30 -3.04
N GLU A 238 10.72 -3.04 -2.92
CA GLU A 238 9.46 -2.65 -2.29
C GLU A 238 8.41 -2.37 -3.37
N GLY A 239 7.40 -3.24 -3.50
CA GLY A 239 6.22 -2.93 -4.31
C GLY A 239 5.39 -1.84 -3.61
N GLY A 240 5.17 -0.69 -4.26
CA GLY A 240 4.37 0.40 -3.71
C GLY A 240 4.66 1.79 -4.32
N PRO A 241 3.99 2.87 -3.86
CA PRO A 241 4.12 4.22 -4.42
C PRO A 241 5.53 4.83 -4.30
N LYS A 242 6.38 4.33 -3.38
CA LYS A 242 7.78 4.74 -3.24
C LYS A 242 8.76 3.95 -4.16
N TYR A 243 8.27 2.97 -4.93
CA TYR A 243 9.07 2.08 -5.78
C TYR A 243 10.07 2.81 -6.69
N LYS A 244 9.66 3.93 -7.32
CA LYS A 244 10.53 4.71 -8.22
C LYS A 244 11.79 5.26 -7.52
N TYR A 245 11.69 5.61 -6.23
CA TYR A 245 12.82 6.11 -5.44
C TYR A 245 13.71 4.97 -4.93
N TYR A 246 13.10 3.86 -4.48
CA TYR A 246 13.83 2.68 -3.97
C TYR A 246 14.50 1.86 -5.06
N GLY A 247 13.91 1.77 -6.25
CA GLY A 247 14.52 1.12 -7.43
C GLY A 247 15.84 1.78 -7.85
N PHE A 248 15.92 3.12 -7.75
CA PHE A 248 17.19 3.83 -7.95
C PHE A 248 18.20 3.46 -6.87
N MET A 249 17.84 3.48 -5.57
CA MET A 249 18.75 3.14 -4.48
C MET A 249 19.27 1.69 -4.56
N LEU A 250 18.42 0.76 -4.97
CA LEU A 250 18.75 -0.66 -5.17
C LEU A 250 19.89 -0.84 -6.18
N ARG A 251 19.92 -0.02 -7.24
CA ARG A 251 20.97 -0.03 -8.27
C ARG A 251 22.16 0.89 -7.94
N ALA A 252 21.90 2.02 -7.28
CA ALA A 252 22.90 2.99 -6.86
C ALA A 252 23.68 2.60 -5.60
N ARG A 253 23.38 1.46 -4.94
CA ARG A 253 24.21 0.90 -3.86
C ARG A 253 25.69 0.71 -4.24
N ARG A 254 25.97 0.52 -5.54
CA ARG A 254 27.34 0.42 -6.07
C ARG A 254 28.17 1.69 -5.82
N LEU A 255 27.51 2.83 -5.55
CA LEU A 255 28.15 4.08 -5.16
C LEU A 255 28.74 4.03 -3.74
N VAL A 256 28.28 3.11 -2.88
CA VAL A 256 28.87 2.83 -1.57
C VAL A 256 30.10 1.94 -1.75
N THR A 257 31.17 2.53 -2.30
CA THR A 257 32.42 1.82 -2.60
C THR A 257 33.22 1.47 -1.34
N VAL A 258 34.16 0.53 -1.45
CA VAL A 258 35.10 0.17 -0.36
C VAL A 258 35.86 1.39 0.17
N ARG A 259 36.25 2.33 -0.70
CA ARG A 259 36.93 3.57 -0.30
C ARG A 259 36.03 4.46 0.57
N ARG A 260 34.75 4.56 0.22
CA ARG A 260 33.76 5.31 0.99
C ARG A 260 33.43 4.64 2.31
N LEU A 261 33.35 3.31 2.33
CA LEU A 261 33.20 2.55 3.55
C LEU A 261 34.42 2.74 4.47
N ALA A 262 35.64 2.70 3.93
CA ALA A 262 36.86 2.98 4.69
C ALA A 262 36.85 4.41 5.28
N PHE A 263 36.40 5.41 4.51
CA PHE A 263 36.21 6.77 5.01
C PHE A 263 35.21 6.83 6.17
N ALA A 264 34.03 6.22 6.01
CA ALA A 264 33.02 6.17 7.07
C ALA A 264 33.54 5.48 8.35
N SER A 265 34.29 4.39 8.19
CA SER A 265 34.95 3.68 9.30
C SER A 265 36.01 4.55 9.97
N ALA A 266 36.83 5.27 9.20
CA ALA A 266 37.84 6.18 9.72
C ALA A 266 37.21 7.34 10.52
N VAL A 267 36.14 7.96 10.00
CA VAL A 267 35.39 9.02 10.72
C VAL A 267 34.80 8.47 12.02
N SER A 268 34.15 7.31 11.98
CA SER A 268 33.54 6.71 13.17
C SER A 268 34.56 6.36 14.24
N THR A 269 35.71 5.83 13.83
CA THR A 269 36.85 5.52 14.71
C THR A 269 37.45 6.81 15.27
N ALA A 270 37.62 7.85 14.45
CA ALA A 270 38.13 9.14 14.88
C ALA A 270 37.21 9.78 15.92
N VAL A 271 35.89 9.77 15.74
CA VAL A 271 34.94 10.28 16.74
C VAL A 271 35.06 9.52 18.07
N ALA A 272 35.11 8.18 18.02
CA ALA A 272 35.29 7.37 19.23
C ALA A 272 36.60 7.70 19.96
N VAL A 273 37.71 7.82 19.21
CA VAL A 273 39.02 8.19 19.75
C VAL A 273 39.03 9.62 20.27
N LEU A 274 38.42 10.58 19.59
CA LEU A 274 38.34 11.97 20.07
C LEU A 274 37.59 12.07 21.40
N CYS A 275 36.56 11.25 21.59
CA CYS A 275 35.85 11.17 22.87
C CYS A 275 36.67 10.44 23.95
N TYR A 276 37.22 9.26 23.67
CA TYR A 276 37.71 8.35 24.73
C TYR A 276 39.17 7.91 24.59
N GLY A 277 39.92 8.54 23.69
CA GLY A 277 41.32 8.26 23.45
C GLY A 277 41.55 6.98 22.67
N PRO A 278 42.81 6.65 22.33
CA PRO A 278 43.18 5.37 21.72
C PRO A 278 43.16 4.24 22.78
N THR A 279 42.05 4.07 23.47
CA THR A 279 41.87 3.14 24.58
C THR A 279 41.07 1.90 24.15
N LEU A 280 41.07 0.86 24.99
CA LEU A 280 40.19 -0.31 24.82
C LEU A 280 38.71 0.07 24.73
N ARG A 281 38.30 1.19 25.35
CA ARG A 281 36.93 1.69 25.26
C ARG A 281 36.58 2.05 23.81
N SER A 282 37.38 2.89 23.16
CA SER A 282 37.17 3.27 21.75
C SER A 282 37.18 2.05 20.82
N LEU A 283 38.10 1.10 21.06
CA LEU A 283 38.14 -0.15 20.31
C LEU A 283 36.87 -0.98 20.50
N SER A 284 36.38 -1.11 21.74
CA SER A 284 35.15 -1.85 22.06
C SER A 284 33.92 -1.23 21.38
N LEU A 285 33.83 0.09 21.31
CA LEU A 285 32.74 0.80 20.65
C LEU A 285 32.72 0.53 19.15
N VAL A 286 33.88 0.59 18.50
CA VAL A 286 34.02 0.26 17.07
C VAL A 286 33.68 -1.21 16.84
N ALA A 287 34.20 -2.12 17.66
CA ALA A 287 33.96 -3.56 17.53
C ALA A 287 32.49 -3.94 17.72
N VAL A 288 31.82 -3.42 18.75
CA VAL A 288 30.41 -3.72 19.02
C VAL A 288 29.50 -3.17 17.93
N THR A 289 29.83 -1.99 17.38
CA THR A 289 29.07 -1.38 16.28
C THR A 289 29.21 -2.21 15.00
N TRP A 290 30.43 -2.67 14.70
CA TRP A 290 30.68 -3.54 13.56
C TRP A 290 29.96 -4.88 13.70
N LEU A 291 30.00 -5.48 14.90
CA LEU A 291 29.28 -6.72 15.21
C LEU A 291 27.76 -6.53 15.08
N ALA A 292 27.20 -5.41 15.58
CA ALA A 292 25.79 -5.09 15.44
C ALA A 292 25.36 -5.02 13.96
N ALA A 293 26.17 -4.39 13.11
CA ALA A 293 25.92 -4.36 11.66
C ALA A 293 25.97 -5.76 11.02
N LEU A 294 26.93 -6.61 11.39
CA LEU A 294 27.02 -7.98 10.86
C LEU A 294 25.84 -8.85 11.29
N CYS A 295 25.49 -8.82 12.58
CA CYS A 295 24.36 -9.57 13.13
C CYS A 295 23.06 -9.10 12.50
N SER A 296 22.84 -7.78 12.41
CA SER A 296 21.65 -7.21 11.78
C SER A 296 21.55 -7.60 10.30
N GLY A 297 22.64 -7.52 9.53
CA GLY A 297 22.64 -7.92 8.12
C GLY A 297 22.43 -9.42 7.90
N GLY A 298 22.96 -10.26 8.80
CA GLY A 298 22.68 -11.69 8.82
C GLY A 298 21.19 -11.98 9.03
N TYR A 299 20.58 -11.32 10.03
CA TYR A 299 19.16 -11.45 10.34
C TYR A 299 18.27 -10.94 9.19
N ALA A 300 18.57 -9.78 8.63
CA ALA A 300 17.83 -9.19 7.51
C ALA A 300 17.84 -10.08 6.26
N ARG A 301 18.98 -10.71 5.94
CA ARG A 301 19.08 -11.65 4.82
C ARG A 301 18.23 -12.89 5.04
N GLN A 302 18.17 -13.40 6.26
CA GLN A 302 17.35 -14.57 6.58
C GLN A 302 15.86 -14.25 6.56
N LEU A 303 15.48 -13.06 7.03
CA LEU A 303 14.09 -12.67 7.23
C LEU A 303 13.46 -11.99 6.01
N LEU A 304 14.14 -10.97 5.47
CA LEU A 304 13.67 -10.09 4.40
C LEU A 304 14.32 -10.42 3.05
N GLY A 305 15.37 -11.25 3.04
CA GLY A 305 16.20 -11.48 1.84
C GLY A 305 17.12 -10.31 1.51
N GLY A 306 17.34 -9.37 2.42
CA GLY A 306 18.15 -8.17 2.22
C GLY A 306 17.89 -7.10 3.29
N VAL A 307 18.32 -5.87 3.02
CA VAL A 307 18.07 -4.68 3.86
C VAL A 307 17.19 -3.67 3.13
N MET A 308 16.46 -2.85 3.88
CA MET A 308 15.62 -1.76 3.36
C MET A 308 15.68 -0.55 4.30
N GLY A 309 15.18 0.60 3.85
CA GLY A 309 15.33 1.89 4.54
C GLY A 309 14.91 1.83 6.01
N ASP A 310 13.70 1.36 6.28
CA ASP A 310 13.13 1.31 7.63
C ASP A 310 13.92 0.36 8.53
N TYR A 311 14.39 -0.77 7.97
CA TYR A 311 15.25 -1.71 8.68
C TYR A 311 16.65 -1.15 9.01
N LEU A 312 17.19 -0.28 8.14
CA LEU A 312 18.42 0.48 8.46
C LEU A 312 18.16 1.43 9.64
N GLY A 313 17.02 2.11 9.66
CA GLY A 313 16.58 2.96 10.77
C GLY A 313 16.46 2.19 12.09
N ALA A 314 15.79 1.03 12.06
CA ALA A 314 15.68 0.14 13.20
C ALA A 314 17.05 -0.29 13.74
N THR A 315 17.97 -0.67 12.84
CA THR A 315 19.33 -1.06 13.23
C THR A 315 20.09 0.09 13.90
N ILE A 316 19.92 1.32 13.41
CA ILE A 316 20.54 2.50 14.02
C ILE A 316 20.03 2.67 15.45
N CYS A 317 18.72 2.65 15.69
CA CYS A 317 18.14 2.81 17.03
C CYS A 317 18.60 1.72 18.00
N VAL A 318 18.60 0.45 17.57
CA VAL A 318 19.10 -0.66 18.39
C VAL A 318 20.59 -0.46 18.70
N THR A 319 21.40 -0.08 17.71
CA THR A 319 22.84 0.12 17.89
C THR A 319 23.13 1.30 18.83
N GLU A 320 22.31 2.35 18.82
CA GLU A 320 22.43 3.46 19.79
C GLU A 320 22.34 2.94 21.23
N THR A 321 21.38 2.05 21.52
CA THR A 321 21.26 1.46 22.87
C THR A 321 22.46 0.57 23.23
N VAL A 322 22.98 -0.23 22.28
CA VAL A 322 24.18 -1.07 22.49
C VAL A 322 25.41 -0.22 22.80
N ILE A 323 25.59 0.89 22.07
CA ILE A 323 26.71 1.81 22.31
C ILE A 323 26.57 2.46 23.68
N LEU A 324 25.41 3.01 24.03
CA LEU A 324 25.19 3.65 25.33
C LEU A 324 25.42 2.66 26.48
N SER A 325 24.93 1.42 26.37
CA SER A 325 25.21 0.36 27.34
C SER A 325 26.70 0.04 27.46
N THR A 326 27.42 0.01 26.33
CA THR A 326 28.88 -0.23 26.32
C THR A 326 29.64 0.90 26.99
N VAL A 327 29.22 2.15 26.77
CA VAL A 327 29.80 3.33 27.43
C VAL A 327 29.52 3.28 28.93
N ALA A 328 28.31 2.91 29.35
CA ALA A 328 27.90 2.83 30.76
C ALA A 328 28.59 1.70 31.54
N ALA A 329 28.92 0.58 30.87
CA ALA A 329 29.61 -0.55 31.51
C ALA A 329 31.07 -0.27 31.90
N GLY A 330 31.70 0.77 31.31
CA GLY A 330 33.08 1.17 31.61
C GLY A 330 34.18 0.17 31.21
N PRO A 331 35.47 0.59 31.15
CA PRO A 331 36.58 -0.27 30.73
C PRO A 331 36.98 -1.36 31.75
N THR A 332 36.62 -1.21 33.03
CA THR A 332 36.97 -2.15 34.11
C THR A 332 36.13 -3.43 34.13
N SER A 333 35.03 -3.49 33.37
CA SER A 333 34.14 -4.65 33.30
C SER A 333 34.72 -5.85 32.51
N TRP A 334 35.73 -5.63 31.67
CA TRP A 334 36.37 -6.67 30.84
C TRP A 334 37.57 -7.33 31.50
N THR A 335 38.18 -6.67 32.49
CA THR A 335 39.19 -7.27 33.36
C THR A 335 38.48 -7.81 34.60
N GLY A 336 38.48 -9.13 34.83
CA GLY A 336 37.69 -9.84 35.84
C GLY A 336 37.79 -9.38 37.32
N LYS A 337 38.38 -8.23 37.64
CA LYS A 337 38.38 -7.60 38.97
C LYS A 337 37.09 -6.84 39.31
N ALA A 338 36.25 -6.47 38.35
CA ALA A 338 34.93 -5.89 38.62
C ALA A 338 33.88 -6.93 39.07
N TRP A 339 34.18 -8.22 38.96
CA TRP A 339 33.26 -9.30 39.35
C TRP A 339 33.04 -9.42 40.87
N CYS A 340 33.86 -8.76 41.70
CA CYS A 340 33.83 -8.91 43.16
C CYS A 340 33.41 -7.66 43.95
N ALA A 341 33.01 -6.56 43.32
CA ALA A 341 32.51 -5.37 44.02
C ALA A 341 31.11 -5.01 43.52
N ASP A 342 30.28 -4.41 44.40
CA ASP A 342 28.82 -4.23 44.29
C ASP A 342 28.26 -3.62 42.98
N GLY A 343 29.10 -3.13 42.07
CA GLY A 343 28.73 -2.68 40.72
C GLY A 343 28.63 -3.79 39.64
N GLY A 344 29.21 -4.98 39.86
CA GLY A 344 29.21 -6.08 38.88
C GLY A 344 27.84 -6.76 38.69
N ARG A 345 26.96 -6.70 39.71
CA ARG A 345 25.59 -7.24 39.62
C ARG A 345 24.68 -6.37 38.74
N ALA A 346 24.86 -5.06 38.74
CA ALA A 346 24.07 -4.14 37.90
C ALA A 346 24.39 -4.30 36.40
N THR A 347 25.66 -4.59 36.07
CA THR A 347 26.11 -4.84 34.69
C THR A 347 25.70 -6.22 34.18
N LEU A 348 25.64 -7.25 35.03
CA LEU A 348 25.10 -8.57 34.66
C LEU A 348 23.57 -8.56 34.48
N VAL A 349 22.84 -7.74 35.23
CA VAL A 349 21.40 -7.52 35.04
C VAL A 349 21.14 -6.66 33.80
N SER A 350 22.01 -5.71 33.46
CA SER A 350 21.89 -4.94 32.21
C SER A 350 22.22 -5.78 30.98
N TRP A 351 23.31 -6.56 30.99
CA TRP A 351 23.66 -7.47 29.89
C TRP A 351 22.74 -8.69 29.82
N GLY A 352 22.32 -9.25 30.96
CA GLY A 352 21.33 -10.33 31.03
C GLY A 352 19.95 -9.88 30.58
N GLY A 353 19.54 -8.65 30.93
CA GLY A 353 18.33 -8.00 30.43
C GLY A 353 18.41 -7.63 28.95
N MET A 354 19.59 -7.27 28.45
CA MET A 354 19.82 -6.91 27.05
C MET A 354 19.96 -8.15 26.15
N VAL A 355 20.62 -9.21 26.62
CA VAL A 355 20.60 -10.53 25.98
C VAL A 355 19.19 -11.10 26.06
N ALA A 356 18.45 -10.91 27.16
CA ALA A 356 17.03 -11.29 27.21
C ALA A 356 16.17 -10.46 26.27
N LEU A 357 16.41 -9.15 26.09
CA LEU A 357 15.69 -8.30 25.13
C LEU A 357 16.03 -8.66 23.69
N VAL A 358 17.30 -8.91 23.38
CA VAL A 358 17.76 -9.37 22.05
C VAL A 358 17.34 -10.83 21.81
N TRP A 359 17.25 -11.66 22.85
CA TRP A 359 16.79 -13.05 22.76
C TRP A 359 15.27 -13.13 22.66
N VAL A 360 14.51 -12.28 23.37
CA VAL A 360 13.07 -12.04 23.20
C VAL A 360 12.81 -11.45 21.81
N TRP A 361 13.62 -10.51 21.34
CA TRP A 361 13.60 -10.03 19.96
C TRP A 361 13.84 -11.17 18.95
N CYS A 362 14.80 -12.06 19.21
CA CYS A 362 15.09 -13.19 18.33
C CYS A 362 14.09 -14.37 18.45
N ARG A 363 13.36 -14.52 19.57
CA ARG A 363 12.51 -15.71 19.88
C ARG A 363 11.03 -15.44 20.15
N CYS A 364 10.66 -14.29 20.70
CA CYS A 364 9.25 -13.89 20.85
C CYS A 364 8.70 -13.25 19.57
N VAL A 365 9.58 -12.90 18.63
CA VAL A 365 9.25 -12.42 17.28
C VAL A 365 9.63 -13.45 16.19
N GLY A 366 10.52 -14.39 16.50
CA GLY A 366 10.75 -15.57 15.66
C GLY A 366 9.70 -16.63 15.91
N GLY A 367 8.66 -16.68 15.06
CA GLY A 367 7.79 -17.86 14.96
C GLY A 367 8.63 -19.16 14.82
N PRO A 368 8.14 -20.31 15.31
CA PRO A 368 8.91 -21.55 15.27
C PRO A 368 9.40 -21.85 13.86
N SER A 369 10.67 -22.22 13.79
CA SER A 369 11.54 -22.44 12.63
C SER A 369 11.12 -23.60 11.70
N VAL A 370 9.83 -23.79 11.43
CA VAL A 370 9.34 -24.90 10.61
C VAL A 370 8.15 -24.41 9.78
N TYR A 371 8.39 -23.70 8.68
CA TYR A 371 7.57 -23.73 7.46
C TYR A 371 8.32 -23.00 6.33
N ARG A 372 9.55 -23.45 6.04
CA ARG A 372 10.17 -23.17 4.74
C ARG A 372 9.57 -24.18 3.74
N ARG A 373 8.45 -23.81 3.11
CA ARG A 373 8.10 -24.38 1.80
C ARG A 373 8.45 -23.32 0.78
N ASP A 374 9.60 -23.50 0.14
CA ASP A 374 9.91 -22.84 -1.12
C ASP A 374 8.81 -23.27 -2.10
N GLU A 375 7.94 -22.35 -2.49
CA GLU A 375 7.10 -22.57 -3.68
C GLU A 375 8.02 -22.45 -4.90
N PRO A 376 8.13 -23.50 -5.74
CA PRO A 376 8.89 -23.38 -6.98
C PRO A 376 8.16 -22.44 -7.94
N GLU A 377 8.88 -21.48 -8.51
CA GLU A 377 8.39 -20.64 -9.59
C GLU A 377 7.74 -21.50 -10.70
N PRO A 378 6.53 -21.17 -11.17
CA PRO A 378 5.91 -21.89 -12.28
C PRO A 378 6.69 -21.59 -13.56
N LYS A 379 7.27 -22.63 -14.17
CA LYS A 379 7.88 -22.55 -15.49
C LYS A 379 6.82 -22.12 -16.53
N PRO A 380 7.13 -21.19 -17.43
CA PRO A 380 6.22 -20.82 -18.51
C PRO A 380 5.99 -22.03 -19.43
N ALA A 381 4.73 -22.32 -19.73
CA ALA A 381 4.33 -23.33 -20.69
C ALA A 381 4.75 -22.90 -22.12
N PRO A 382 5.16 -23.84 -22.99
CA PRO A 382 5.59 -23.51 -24.34
C PRO A 382 4.42 -23.01 -25.19
N GLY A 383 4.58 -21.82 -25.76
CA GLY A 383 3.59 -21.16 -26.61
C GLY A 383 3.25 -21.97 -27.87
N ARG A 384 1.95 -22.16 -28.12
CA ARG A 384 1.43 -22.60 -29.42
C ARG A 384 1.41 -21.40 -30.36
N LYS A 385 2.16 -21.52 -31.46
CA LYS A 385 2.09 -20.62 -32.62
C LYS A 385 0.72 -20.80 -33.30
N GLY A 386 -0.11 -19.75 -33.29
CA GLY A 386 -1.28 -19.62 -34.15
C GLY A 386 -0.90 -18.97 -35.47
N GLU A 387 -1.29 -19.59 -36.57
CA GLU A 387 -1.02 -19.18 -37.95
C GLU A 387 -1.74 -17.88 -38.32
N LYS A 388 -1.08 -17.06 -39.14
CA LYS A 388 -1.64 -15.86 -39.77
C LYS A 388 -2.49 -16.26 -40.97
N GLY A 389 -3.79 -15.93 -40.94
CA GLY A 389 -4.67 -15.91 -42.10
C GLY A 389 -4.74 -14.50 -42.72
N SER A 390 -4.64 -14.44 -44.04
CA SER A 390 -4.46 -13.26 -44.89
C SER A 390 -5.77 -12.55 -45.27
N GLY A 391 -5.74 -11.21 -45.22
CA GLY A 391 -6.26 -10.20 -46.16
C GLY A 391 -7.57 -10.39 -46.94
N GLY A 392 -8.43 -9.36 -46.85
CA GLY A 392 -9.45 -9.02 -47.85
C GLY A 392 -10.07 -7.64 -47.56
N GLU A 393 -9.84 -6.67 -48.45
CA GLU A 393 -10.50 -5.34 -48.49
C GLU A 393 -11.87 -5.43 -49.18
N ALA A 394 -12.89 -4.72 -48.68
CA ALA A 394 -13.88 -3.95 -49.47
C ALA A 394 -14.97 -3.25 -48.61
N SER A 395 -15.04 -1.92 -48.77
CA SER A 395 -16.18 -0.98 -48.85
C SER A 395 -17.50 -1.14 -48.05
N ASP A 396 -17.75 -0.10 -47.24
CA ASP A 396 -18.92 0.80 -47.14
C ASP A 396 -20.29 0.33 -46.55
N GLY A 397 -20.80 1.15 -45.62
CA GLY A 397 -22.22 1.23 -45.23
C GLY A 397 -22.77 0.33 -44.11
N GLY A 398 -22.47 0.63 -42.84
CA GLY A 398 -23.17 0.01 -41.70
C GLY A 398 -22.96 0.75 -40.37
N LEU A 399 -24.05 1.29 -39.80
CA LEU A 399 -24.13 1.58 -38.37
C LEU A 399 -23.81 0.29 -37.59
N LEU A 400 -22.93 0.39 -36.59
CA LEU A 400 -22.27 -0.70 -35.83
C LEU A 400 -21.00 -1.23 -36.52
N GLY A 401 -19.94 -0.43 -36.43
CA GLY A 401 -18.59 -0.95 -36.56
C GLY A 401 -18.31 -1.96 -35.44
N ASP A 402 -17.58 -3.01 -35.78
CA ASP A 402 -17.11 -4.07 -34.89
C ASP A 402 -16.76 -3.54 -33.47
N PRO A 403 -17.52 -3.93 -32.43
CA PRO A 403 -17.35 -3.41 -31.07
C PRO A 403 -16.01 -3.80 -30.44
N GLU A 404 -15.25 -4.71 -31.06
CA GLU A 404 -13.94 -5.20 -30.61
C GLU A 404 -12.75 -4.46 -31.24
N SER A 405 -12.90 -3.75 -32.37
CA SER A 405 -11.77 -3.03 -32.99
C SER A 405 -11.75 -1.54 -32.63
N GLY A 406 -10.85 -1.18 -31.70
CA GLY A 406 -10.36 0.18 -31.54
C GLY A 406 -10.72 0.90 -30.24
N PHE A 407 -11.21 0.21 -29.21
CA PHE A 407 -11.38 0.82 -27.88
C PHE A 407 -10.04 1.35 -27.34
N GLU A 408 -8.98 0.55 -27.45
CA GLU A 408 -7.62 0.86 -27.00
C GLU A 408 -7.11 2.10 -27.71
N LYS A 409 -7.24 2.13 -29.04
CA LYS A 409 -6.86 3.29 -29.83
C LYS A 409 -7.64 4.54 -29.43
N LYS A 410 -8.97 4.43 -29.28
CA LYS A 410 -9.81 5.56 -28.83
C LYS A 410 -9.45 6.00 -27.41
N TYR A 411 -9.14 5.06 -26.53
CA TYR A 411 -8.73 5.33 -25.16
C TYR A 411 -7.38 6.08 -25.14
N GLU A 412 -6.40 5.63 -25.92
CA GLU A 412 -5.11 6.31 -26.12
C GLU A 412 -5.30 7.71 -26.71
N GLU A 413 -6.10 7.86 -27.77
CA GLU A 413 -6.43 9.18 -28.37
C GLU A 413 -7.09 10.12 -27.35
N MET A 414 -7.95 9.59 -26.48
CA MET A 414 -8.57 10.36 -25.40
C MET A 414 -7.56 10.72 -24.30
N MET A 415 -6.65 9.81 -23.95
CA MET A 415 -5.56 10.08 -22.99
C MET A 415 -4.60 11.15 -23.52
N ASP A 416 -4.19 11.09 -24.78
CA ASP A 416 -3.36 12.10 -25.44
C ASP A 416 -4.03 13.49 -25.38
N ARG A 417 -5.34 13.53 -25.66
CA ARG A 417 -6.11 14.77 -25.49
C ARG A 417 -6.10 15.23 -24.03
N ILE A 418 -6.35 14.35 -23.07
CA ILE A 418 -6.38 14.69 -21.64
C ILE A 418 -5.04 15.24 -21.16
N ASP A 419 -3.93 14.71 -21.67
CA ASP A 419 -2.57 15.18 -21.37
C ASP A 419 -2.26 16.54 -22.02
N SER A 420 -2.98 16.92 -23.08
CA SER A 420 -2.89 18.26 -23.69
C SER A 420 -3.70 19.34 -22.97
N LEU A 421 -4.63 18.94 -22.07
CA LEU A 421 -5.44 19.88 -21.28
C LEU A 421 -4.55 20.75 -20.40
N ALA A 422 -5.03 21.94 -20.03
CA ALA A 422 -4.31 22.91 -19.22
C ALA A 422 -4.13 22.49 -17.75
N LYS A 423 -3.39 21.40 -17.54
CA LYS A 423 -3.00 20.79 -16.27
C LYS A 423 -1.69 20.01 -16.47
N PRO A 424 -0.91 19.73 -15.41
CA PRO A 424 0.13 18.72 -15.51
C PRO A 424 -0.47 17.34 -15.89
N PRO A 425 0.13 16.57 -16.82
CA PRO A 425 -0.30 15.20 -17.14
C PRO A 425 -0.43 14.33 -15.89
N GLY A 426 -1.50 13.55 -15.80
CA GLY A 426 -1.81 12.68 -14.66
C GLY A 426 -2.23 13.36 -13.35
N SER A 427 -2.26 14.70 -13.28
CA SER A 427 -2.54 15.43 -12.02
C SER A 427 -3.97 15.29 -11.48
N LEU A 428 -4.93 14.83 -12.29
CA LEU A 428 -6.30 14.55 -11.86
C LEU A 428 -6.55 13.05 -11.58
N GLY A 429 -5.51 12.21 -11.63
CA GLY A 429 -5.56 10.81 -11.20
C GLY A 429 -6.64 9.99 -11.90
N THR A 430 -7.41 9.21 -11.13
CA THR A 430 -8.47 8.31 -11.65
C THR A 430 -9.53 9.01 -12.49
N LEU A 431 -9.76 10.33 -12.32
CA LEU A 431 -10.69 11.09 -13.16
C LEU A 431 -10.24 11.12 -14.63
N GLU A 432 -8.93 11.08 -14.88
CA GLU A 432 -8.37 11.08 -16.23
C GLU A 432 -8.74 9.78 -16.96
N ASP A 433 -8.49 8.64 -16.31
CA ASP A 433 -8.86 7.32 -16.85
C ASP A 433 -10.38 7.21 -17.07
N TRP A 434 -11.20 7.61 -16.08
CA TRP A 434 -12.66 7.58 -16.24
C TRP A 434 -13.13 8.47 -17.39
N GLY A 435 -12.54 9.64 -17.56
CA GLY A 435 -12.82 10.52 -18.69
C GLY A 435 -12.46 9.85 -20.02
N ALA A 436 -11.28 9.24 -20.10
CA ALA A 436 -10.81 8.54 -21.29
C ALA A 436 -11.71 7.34 -21.66
N ARG A 437 -12.08 6.49 -20.69
CA ARG A 437 -13.03 5.38 -20.90
C ARG A 437 -14.38 5.87 -21.36
N MET A 438 -14.93 6.89 -20.70
CA MET A 438 -16.21 7.48 -21.09
C MET A 438 -16.18 7.99 -22.54
N GLY A 439 -15.13 8.71 -22.93
CA GLY A 439 -15.01 9.21 -24.31
C GLY A 439 -14.76 8.11 -25.34
N ALA A 440 -13.97 7.09 -25.00
CA ALA A 440 -13.72 5.95 -25.87
C ALA A 440 -14.96 5.09 -26.09
N LEU A 441 -15.73 4.83 -25.03
CA LEU A 441 -16.98 4.05 -25.07
C LEU A 441 -18.09 4.81 -25.80
N GLN A 442 -18.29 6.10 -25.50
CA GLN A 442 -19.32 6.92 -26.14
C GLN A 442 -18.88 7.44 -27.52
N GLY A 443 -17.63 7.18 -27.94
CA GLY A 443 -17.09 7.62 -29.23
C GLY A 443 -17.06 9.14 -29.41
N THR A 444 -16.88 9.89 -28.31
CA THR A 444 -16.94 11.35 -28.32
C THR A 444 -15.92 11.95 -27.38
N SER A 445 -15.37 13.09 -27.77
CA SER A 445 -14.47 13.86 -26.92
C SER A 445 -15.19 14.77 -25.91
N ARG A 446 -16.53 14.75 -25.92
CA ARG A 446 -17.40 15.43 -24.96
C ARG A 446 -18.40 14.43 -24.35
N PRO A 447 -17.92 13.41 -23.63
CA PRO A 447 -18.80 12.41 -23.05
C PRO A 447 -19.72 13.02 -21.98
N SER A 448 -20.75 12.28 -21.62
CA SER A 448 -21.72 12.69 -20.62
C SER A 448 -22.25 11.53 -19.77
N CYS A 449 -22.66 11.87 -18.54
CA CYS A 449 -23.41 10.98 -17.64
C CYS A 449 -24.69 11.73 -17.23
N THR A 450 -25.64 11.77 -18.16
CA THR A 450 -26.91 12.51 -18.05
C THR A 450 -28.00 11.67 -17.42
N SER A 451 -28.10 10.39 -17.81
CA SER A 451 -29.19 9.50 -17.43
C SER A 451 -28.62 8.20 -16.84
N PRO A 452 -27.93 8.25 -15.68
CA PRO A 452 -27.47 7.05 -15.01
C PRO A 452 -28.63 6.27 -14.39
N ILE A 453 -28.58 4.94 -14.52
CA ILE A 453 -29.50 4.02 -13.85
C ILE A 453 -28.75 3.03 -12.96
N LEU A 454 -29.19 2.92 -11.71
CA LEU A 454 -28.81 1.84 -10.80
C LEU A 454 -29.74 0.65 -11.02
N VAL A 455 -29.19 -0.51 -11.36
CA VAL A 455 -29.89 -1.78 -11.40
C VAL A 455 -29.42 -2.65 -10.24
N ILE A 456 -30.33 -2.93 -9.30
CA ILE A 456 -30.07 -3.77 -8.13
C ILE A 456 -30.62 -5.17 -8.39
N PHE A 457 -29.76 -6.18 -8.34
CA PHE A 457 -30.16 -7.58 -8.45
C PHE A 457 -30.32 -8.21 -7.07
N ALA A 458 -31.40 -8.96 -6.84
CA ALA A 458 -31.76 -9.51 -5.55
C ALA A 458 -31.86 -11.04 -5.58
N GLY A 459 -31.21 -11.73 -4.63
CA GLY A 459 -31.24 -13.19 -4.56
C GLY A 459 -30.90 -13.72 -3.17
N ASP A 460 -31.52 -14.84 -2.79
CA ASP A 460 -31.22 -15.54 -1.54
C ASP A 460 -30.29 -16.74 -1.78
N HIS A 461 -29.41 -17.00 -0.80
CA HIS A 461 -28.42 -18.06 -0.89
C HIS A 461 -28.75 -19.24 0.02
N GLY A 462 -28.77 -20.47 -0.51
CA GLY A 462 -29.09 -21.67 0.27
C GLY A 462 -28.16 -21.89 1.49
N LEU A 463 -26.88 -21.54 1.35
CA LEU A 463 -25.89 -21.60 2.43
C LEU A 463 -26.17 -20.62 3.58
N ALA A 464 -27.01 -19.60 3.36
CA ALA A 464 -27.36 -18.61 4.39
C ALA A 464 -28.44 -19.09 5.36
N LYS A 465 -29.23 -20.11 4.99
CA LYS A 465 -30.24 -20.71 5.87
C LYS A 465 -29.63 -21.16 7.19
N ALA A 466 -30.45 -21.23 8.24
CA ALA A 466 -30.00 -21.78 9.50
C ALA A 466 -29.55 -23.24 9.32
N LYS A 467 -28.65 -23.71 10.20
CA LYS A 467 -28.12 -25.07 10.08
C LYS A 467 -29.21 -26.15 10.22
N GLU A 468 -30.24 -25.85 11.01
CA GLU A 468 -31.44 -26.67 11.21
C GLU A 468 -32.33 -26.74 9.96
N GLU A 469 -32.21 -25.77 9.05
CA GLU A 469 -32.97 -25.66 7.79
C GLU A 469 -32.13 -26.13 6.58
N GLY A 470 -30.98 -26.77 6.82
CA GLY A 470 -30.08 -27.28 5.77
C GLY A 470 -29.10 -26.27 5.18
N GLY A 471 -28.93 -25.09 5.81
CA GLY A 471 -27.88 -24.14 5.44
C GLY A 471 -26.65 -24.21 6.34
N GLU A 472 -25.78 -23.19 6.26
CA GLU A 472 -24.56 -23.08 7.07
C GLU A 472 -24.66 -21.99 8.15
N GLY A 473 -25.71 -21.14 8.11
CA GLY A 473 -25.84 -19.97 8.96
C GLY A 473 -24.65 -19.02 8.80
N CYS A 474 -24.34 -18.65 7.56
CA CYS A 474 -23.14 -17.87 7.22
C CYS A 474 -23.25 -16.36 7.47
N SER A 475 -24.42 -15.86 7.87
CA SER A 475 -24.69 -14.43 8.09
C SER A 475 -25.19 -14.21 9.52
N ALA A 476 -24.93 -13.02 10.08
CA ALA A 476 -25.47 -12.61 11.36
C ALA A 476 -26.98 -12.26 11.29
N TYR A 477 -27.50 -12.05 10.08
CA TYR A 477 -28.90 -11.73 9.84
C TYR A 477 -29.65 -12.95 9.26
N PRO A 478 -30.92 -13.17 9.64
CA PRO A 478 -31.77 -14.19 9.03
C PRO A 478 -31.94 -13.97 7.52
N GLN A 479 -32.08 -15.05 6.74
CA GLN A 479 -32.28 -14.97 5.28
C GLN A 479 -33.50 -14.10 4.89
N ALA A 480 -34.57 -14.13 5.69
CA ALA A 480 -35.78 -13.33 5.47
C ALA A 480 -35.53 -11.79 5.43
N VAL A 481 -34.38 -11.32 5.91
CA VAL A 481 -33.99 -9.90 5.83
C VAL A 481 -33.82 -9.44 4.39
N THR A 482 -33.42 -10.30 3.44
CA THR A 482 -33.31 -9.94 2.01
C THR A 482 -34.61 -9.34 1.47
N ARG A 483 -35.76 -9.96 1.77
CA ARG A 483 -37.07 -9.42 1.38
C ARG A 483 -37.40 -8.11 2.07
N SER A 484 -37.01 -7.95 3.33
CA SER A 484 -37.27 -6.71 4.07
C SER A 484 -36.54 -5.53 3.42
N ILE A 485 -35.29 -5.74 3.01
CA ILE A 485 -34.49 -4.74 2.27
C ILE A 485 -35.10 -4.49 0.88
N LEU A 486 -35.45 -5.55 0.14
CA LEU A 486 -36.12 -5.43 -1.16
C LEU A 486 -37.38 -4.55 -1.10
N ASN A 487 -38.26 -4.83 -0.13
CA ASN A 487 -39.46 -4.03 0.10
C ASN A 487 -39.13 -2.59 0.52
N GLY A 488 -38.06 -2.40 1.30
CA GLY A 488 -37.53 -1.08 1.65
C GLY A 488 -37.08 -0.28 0.43
N LEU A 489 -36.38 -0.91 -0.52
CA LEU A 489 -35.97 -0.29 -1.78
C LEU A 489 -37.18 0.11 -2.63
N LEU A 490 -38.15 -0.80 -2.80
CA LEU A 490 -39.38 -0.55 -3.57
C LEU A 490 -40.23 0.59 -2.97
N LYS A 491 -40.25 0.71 -1.64
CA LYS A 491 -40.95 1.80 -0.92
C LYS A 491 -40.12 3.09 -0.81
N GLY A 492 -38.88 3.08 -1.29
CA GLY A 492 -38.00 4.25 -1.22
C GLY A 492 -37.39 4.54 0.16
N GLY A 493 -37.42 3.60 1.10
CA GLY A 493 -36.92 3.76 2.46
C GLY A 493 -35.52 3.17 2.73
N ALA A 494 -34.98 2.37 1.82
CA ALA A 494 -33.64 1.77 1.96
C ALA A 494 -32.53 2.71 1.45
N ALA A 495 -31.28 2.46 1.84
CA ALA A 495 -30.17 3.39 1.65
C ALA A 495 -29.94 3.74 0.17
N ALA A 496 -29.87 2.74 -0.73
CA ALA A 496 -29.68 3.01 -2.15
C ALA A 496 -30.82 3.86 -2.73
N SER A 497 -32.07 3.58 -2.35
CA SER A 497 -33.22 4.36 -2.83
C SER A 497 -33.20 5.82 -2.36
N VAL A 498 -32.69 6.09 -1.15
CA VAL A 498 -32.50 7.44 -0.61
C VAL A 498 -31.38 8.16 -1.35
N LEU A 499 -30.24 7.50 -1.55
CA LEU A 499 -29.09 8.07 -2.26
C LEU A 499 -29.40 8.34 -3.73
N CYS A 500 -30.12 7.44 -4.41
CA CYS A 500 -30.53 7.63 -5.81
C CYS A 500 -31.36 8.90 -5.99
N ARG A 501 -32.31 9.19 -5.08
CA ARG A 501 -33.08 10.44 -5.11
C ARG A 501 -32.19 11.67 -4.91
N GLY A 502 -31.21 11.59 -4.02
CA GLY A 502 -30.27 12.69 -3.78
C GLY A 502 -29.29 12.95 -4.94
N SER A 503 -28.92 11.91 -5.68
CA SER A 503 -27.93 11.98 -6.76
C SER A 503 -28.53 12.12 -8.17
N GLY A 504 -29.86 12.09 -8.29
CA GLY A 504 -30.55 12.10 -9.58
C GLY A 504 -30.21 10.87 -10.42
N VAL A 505 -30.32 9.69 -9.80
CA VAL A 505 -30.05 8.38 -10.43
C VAL A 505 -31.36 7.58 -10.44
N THR A 506 -31.74 7.09 -11.61
CA THR A 506 -32.91 6.19 -11.72
C THR A 506 -32.57 4.87 -11.05
N MET A 507 -33.51 4.27 -10.31
CA MET A 507 -33.27 2.99 -9.65
C MET A 507 -34.27 1.94 -10.14
N ARG A 508 -33.76 0.77 -10.51
CA ARG A 508 -34.53 -0.44 -10.76
C ARG A 508 -34.06 -1.55 -9.84
N VAL A 509 -35.01 -2.36 -9.37
CA VAL A 509 -34.71 -3.57 -8.60
C VAL A 509 -35.26 -4.78 -9.32
N VAL A 510 -34.45 -5.84 -9.39
CA VAL A 510 -34.71 -7.06 -10.15
C VAL A 510 -34.62 -8.24 -9.20
N ASP A 511 -35.75 -8.92 -8.98
CA ASP A 511 -35.81 -10.11 -8.13
C ASP A 511 -35.40 -11.36 -8.93
N CYS A 512 -34.15 -11.78 -8.75
CA CYS A 512 -33.56 -12.94 -9.40
C CYS A 512 -33.79 -14.23 -8.60
N GLY A 513 -34.02 -14.14 -7.29
CA GLY A 513 -34.15 -15.34 -6.46
C GLY A 513 -34.43 -15.12 -4.98
N VAL A 514 -35.16 -14.08 -4.58
CA VAL A 514 -35.51 -13.86 -3.16
C VAL A 514 -36.62 -14.84 -2.72
N CYS A 515 -36.39 -15.62 -1.67
CA CYS A 515 -37.28 -16.70 -1.21
C CYS A 515 -38.72 -16.22 -0.91
N GLY A 516 -39.74 -16.61 -1.67
CA GLY A 516 -41.18 -16.27 -1.48
C GLY A 516 -41.70 -15.04 -2.27
N GLY A 517 -42.81 -14.42 -1.83
CA GLY A 517 -43.39 -13.18 -2.40
C GLY A 517 -44.64 -13.40 -3.26
N GLU A 518 -45.41 -12.34 -3.54
CA GLU A 518 -46.53 -12.37 -4.50
C GLU A 518 -46.01 -12.40 -5.94
N GLU A 519 -46.75 -13.08 -6.82
CA GLU A 519 -46.40 -13.17 -8.23
C GLU A 519 -46.69 -11.85 -8.95
N THR A 520 -45.67 -11.25 -9.57
CA THR A 520 -45.85 -10.16 -10.53
C THR A 520 -45.48 -10.65 -11.93
N GLU A 521 -46.12 -10.10 -12.97
CA GLU A 521 -45.90 -10.49 -14.38
C GLU A 521 -44.42 -10.35 -14.82
N THR A 522 -43.65 -9.52 -14.12
CA THR A 522 -42.21 -9.30 -14.34
C THR A 522 -41.28 -10.39 -13.77
N GLN A 523 -41.79 -11.43 -13.09
CA GLN A 523 -40.99 -12.39 -12.31
C GLN A 523 -40.95 -13.84 -12.84
N ASN A 524 -41.32 -14.09 -14.10
CA ASN A 524 -41.32 -15.45 -14.68
C ASN A 524 -39.94 -16.14 -14.78
N PHE A 525 -38.85 -15.44 -14.47
CA PHE A 525 -37.47 -15.92 -14.63
C PHE A 525 -36.73 -16.17 -13.29
N LYS A 526 -37.40 -15.91 -12.16
CA LYS A 526 -36.84 -15.96 -10.81
C LYS A 526 -36.59 -17.38 -10.29
N LEU A 527 -35.49 -17.57 -9.55
CA LEU A 527 -35.22 -18.77 -8.76
C LEU A 527 -35.96 -18.71 -7.41
N ARG A 528 -37.23 -19.11 -7.39
CA ARG A 528 -38.18 -18.83 -6.28
C ARG A 528 -37.75 -19.26 -4.87
N GLY A 529 -36.93 -20.30 -4.75
CA GLY A 529 -36.45 -20.85 -3.48
C GLY A 529 -35.08 -20.34 -3.04
N GLY A 530 -34.51 -19.35 -3.74
CA GLY A 530 -33.10 -19.02 -3.64
C GLY A 530 -32.21 -20.11 -4.24
N THR A 531 -30.90 -19.91 -4.20
CA THR A 531 -29.94 -20.92 -4.65
C THR A 531 -29.88 -22.10 -3.68
N ARG A 532 -29.41 -23.24 -4.17
CA ARG A 532 -29.08 -24.42 -3.36
C ARG A 532 -27.83 -24.16 -2.50
N ASN A 533 -27.69 -24.89 -1.39
CA ASN A 533 -26.49 -24.81 -0.55
C ASN A 533 -25.32 -25.46 -1.28
N CYS A 534 -24.36 -24.65 -1.76
CA CYS A 534 -23.22 -25.16 -2.52
C CYS A 534 -22.26 -26.05 -1.72
N VAL A 535 -22.37 -26.12 -0.39
CA VAL A 535 -21.57 -27.04 0.44
C VAL A 535 -22.11 -28.47 0.33
N THR A 536 -23.43 -28.64 0.35
CA THR A 536 -24.09 -29.95 0.41
C THR A 536 -24.61 -30.43 -0.93
N GLU A 537 -24.95 -29.49 -1.82
CA GLU A 537 -25.52 -29.78 -3.13
C GLU A 537 -24.44 -29.71 -4.22
N PRO A 538 -24.57 -30.50 -5.31
CA PRO A 538 -23.58 -30.54 -6.39
C PRO A 538 -23.48 -29.21 -7.16
N PHE A 539 -24.51 -28.36 -7.11
CA PHE A 539 -24.50 -27.05 -7.75
C PHE A 539 -25.49 -26.08 -7.08
N SER A 540 -25.09 -24.82 -6.92
CA SER A 540 -25.94 -23.74 -6.37
C SER A 540 -27.15 -23.43 -7.26
N MET A 541 -26.95 -23.50 -8.59
CA MET A 541 -27.95 -23.38 -9.63
C MET A 541 -27.52 -24.26 -10.81
N SER A 542 -28.46 -24.74 -11.64
CA SER A 542 -28.11 -25.51 -12.84
C SER A 542 -27.45 -24.59 -13.87
N ALA A 543 -26.78 -25.17 -14.88
CA ALA A 543 -26.19 -24.37 -15.95
C ALA A 543 -27.26 -23.58 -16.72
N GLU A 544 -28.44 -24.16 -16.92
CA GLU A 544 -29.60 -23.53 -17.57
C GLU A 544 -30.18 -22.41 -16.69
N GLU A 545 -30.27 -22.62 -15.37
CA GLU A 545 -30.69 -21.59 -14.43
C GLU A 545 -29.71 -20.40 -14.44
N ALA A 546 -28.40 -20.67 -14.41
CA ALA A 546 -27.36 -19.64 -14.49
C ALA A 546 -27.45 -18.86 -15.81
N ALA A 547 -27.57 -19.56 -16.95
CA ALA A 547 -27.71 -18.96 -18.27
C ALA A 547 -28.96 -18.07 -18.37
N ARG A 548 -30.11 -18.57 -17.87
CA ARG A 548 -31.36 -17.80 -17.83
C ARG A 548 -31.22 -16.54 -16.96
N LEU A 549 -30.54 -16.62 -15.82
CA LEU A 549 -30.35 -15.48 -14.93
C LEU A 549 -29.37 -14.45 -15.51
N MET A 550 -28.31 -14.89 -16.20
CA MET A 550 -27.48 -14.00 -17.01
C MET A 550 -28.32 -13.31 -18.09
N GLU A 551 -29.21 -14.05 -18.76
CA GLU A 551 -30.09 -13.46 -19.77
C GLU A 551 -31.08 -12.43 -19.19
N VAL A 552 -31.55 -12.61 -17.95
CA VAL A 552 -32.30 -11.57 -17.23
C VAL A 552 -31.44 -10.31 -17.09
N GLY A 553 -30.20 -10.45 -16.62
CA GLY A 553 -29.25 -9.33 -16.51
C GLY A 553 -29.01 -8.60 -17.83
N ARG A 554 -28.80 -9.35 -18.91
CA ARG A 554 -28.68 -8.83 -20.27
C ARG A 554 -29.94 -8.06 -20.68
N GLY A 555 -31.12 -8.65 -20.49
CA GLY A 555 -32.40 -8.02 -20.80
C GLY A 555 -32.62 -6.69 -20.08
N GLN A 556 -32.19 -6.58 -18.82
CA GLN A 556 -32.28 -5.34 -18.05
C GLN A 556 -31.42 -4.21 -18.63
N VAL A 557 -30.23 -4.54 -19.12
CA VAL A 557 -29.36 -3.57 -19.81
C VAL A 557 -29.95 -3.18 -21.16
N ARG A 558 -30.49 -4.15 -21.93
CA ARG A 558 -31.14 -3.85 -23.21
C ARG A 558 -32.31 -2.90 -23.05
N GLN A 559 -33.16 -3.14 -22.06
CA GLN A 559 -34.29 -2.27 -21.73
C GLN A 559 -33.81 -0.88 -21.30
N ALA A 560 -32.86 -0.80 -20.36
CA ALA A 560 -32.34 0.47 -19.86
C ALA A 560 -31.73 1.34 -20.98
N VAL A 561 -30.99 0.73 -21.89
CA VAL A 561 -30.23 1.46 -22.92
C VAL A 561 -31.09 1.73 -24.16
N SER A 562 -31.83 0.73 -24.64
CA SER A 562 -32.56 0.81 -25.91
C SER A 562 -33.93 1.46 -25.76
N ASP A 563 -34.65 1.14 -24.68
CA ASP A 563 -36.05 1.57 -24.52
C ASP A 563 -36.12 2.86 -23.68
N GLU A 564 -35.19 3.04 -22.74
CA GLU A 564 -35.21 4.12 -21.75
C GLU A 564 -34.07 5.13 -21.89
N SER A 565 -33.15 4.89 -22.83
CA SER A 565 -32.06 5.82 -23.18
C SER A 565 -31.13 6.18 -22.02
N HIS A 566 -30.85 5.23 -21.13
CA HIS A 566 -29.82 5.39 -20.09
C HIS A 566 -28.41 5.32 -20.68
N ASP A 567 -27.54 6.26 -20.30
CA ASP A 567 -26.19 6.41 -20.88
C ASP A 567 -25.07 5.84 -20.01
N VAL A 568 -25.37 5.50 -18.74
CA VAL A 568 -24.47 4.87 -17.78
C VAL A 568 -25.23 3.89 -16.92
N LEU A 569 -24.66 2.72 -16.70
CA LEU A 569 -25.14 1.74 -15.74
C LEU A 569 -24.41 1.90 -14.40
N ALA A 570 -25.15 1.70 -13.32
CA ALA A 570 -24.61 1.41 -12.00
C ALA A 570 -25.17 0.07 -11.55
N LEU A 571 -24.32 -0.77 -10.95
CA LEU A 571 -24.70 -2.10 -10.52
C LEU A 571 -24.72 -2.20 -9.00
N GLY A 572 -25.79 -2.78 -8.49
CA GLY A 572 -25.96 -3.06 -7.08
C GLY A 572 -26.54 -4.44 -6.87
N GLU A 573 -26.56 -4.86 -5.61
CA GLU A 573 -26.96 -6.21 -5.25
C GLU A 573 -27.53 -6.26 -3.84
N ILE A 574 -28.40 -7.23 -3.58
CA ILE A 574 -28.86 -7.59 -2.24
C ILE A 574 -28.98 -9.12 -2.11
N GLY A 575 -28.49 -9.67 -1.01
CA GLY A 575 -28.67 -11.08 -0.72
C GLY A 575 -28.01 -11.50 0.57
N ILE A 576 -28.77 -12.01 1.54
CA ILE A 576 -28.15 -12.58 2.73
C ILE A 576 -27.35 -13.82 2.34
N GLY A 577 -26.03 -13.76 2.58
CA GLY A 577 -25.05 -14.82 2.26
C GLY A 577 -24.15 -14.55 1.06
N ASN A 578 -24.46 -13.51 0.28
CA ASN A 578 -23.72 -13.10 -0.93
C ASN A 578 -22.22 -12.87 -0.72
N THR A 579 -21.78 -12.37 0.44
CA THR A 579 -20.36 -12.14 0.74
C THR A 579 -19.61 -13.45 0.92
N THR A 580 -20.26 -14.48 1.48
CA THR A 580 -19.69 -15.84 1.58
C THR A 580 -19.58 -16.47 0.21
N THR A 581 -20.67 -16.43 -0.58
CA THR A 581 -20.69 -16.86 -1.99
C THR A 581 -19.61 -16.16 -2.81
N SER A 582 -19.45 -14.84 -2.65
CA SER A 582 -18.44 -14.05 -3.34
C SER A 582 -17.01 -14.44 -2.94
N SER A 583 -16.77 -14.74 -1.65
CA SER A 583 -15.47 -15.27 -1.21
C SER A 583 -15.17 -16.65 -1.80
N ILE A 584 -16.17 -17.54 -1.95
CA ILE A 584 -16.01 -18.85 -2.63
C ILE A 584 -15.62 -18.64 -4.08
N LEU A 585 -16.39 -17.82 -4.81
CA LEU A 585 -16.12 -17.50 -6.22
C LEU A 585 -14.73 -16.89 -6.41
N LEU A 586 -14.34 -15.93 -5.57
CA LEU A 586 -13.01 -15.33 -5.62
C LEU A 586 -11.90 -16.38 -5.44
N CYS A 587 -12.03 -17.25 -4.43
CA CYS A 587 -11.07 -18.33 -4.22
C CYS A 587 -11.00 -19.29 -5.40
N ALA A 588 -12.14 -19.70 -5.95
CA ALA A 588 -12.19 -20.60 -7.11
C ALA A 588 -11.54 -19.98 -8.36
N LEU A 589 -11.75 -18.67 -8.60
CA LEU A 589 -11.23 -17.99 -9.79
C LEU A 589 -9.75 -17.62 -9.68
N THR A 590 -9.25 -17.38 -8.48
CA THR A 590 -7.88 -16.83 -8.27
C THR A 590 -6.93 -17.78 -7.57
N GLY A 591 -7.43 -18.85 -6.96
CA GLY A 591 -6.65 -19.74 -6.09
C GLY A 591 -6.23 -19.11 -4.75
N CYS A 592 -6.72 -17.91 -4.42
CA CYS A 592 -6.34 -17.25 -3.17
C CYS A 592 -6.87 -18.00 -1.94
N SER A 593 -6.15 -17.92 -0.82
CA SER A 593 -6.57 -18.58 0.41
C SER A 593 -7.89 -18.00 0.96
N PRO A 594 -8.81 -18.84 1.46
CA PRO A 594 -10.03 -18.37 2.14
C PRO A 594 -9.77 -17.37 3.27
N ASN A 595 -8.61 -17.44 3.95
CA ASN A 595 -8.23 -16.53 5.03
C ASN A 595 -8.07 -15.07 4.58
N VAL A 596 -7.65 -14.84 3.33
CA VAL A 596 -7.48 -13.48 2.78
C VAL A 596 -8.70 -13.01 2.00
N ALA A 597 -9.54 -13.96 1.53
CA ALA A 597 -10.78 -13.66 0.82
C ALA A 597 -11.95 -13.30 1.74
N CYS A 598 -11.99 -13.84 2.96
CA CYS A 598 -13.13 -13.68 3.88
C CYS A 598 -13.02 -12.42 4.73
N GLY A 599 -13.97 -11.50 4.56
CA GLY A 599 -14.20 -10.36 5.46
C GLY A 599 -15.40 -10.53 6.40
N GLY A 600 -15.71 -9.46 7.14
CA GLY A 600 -16.77 -9.45 8.16
C GLY A 600 -18.20 -9.53 7.61
N GLY A 601 -18.42 -9.13 6.35
CA GLY A 601 -19.76 -9.06 5.76
C GLY A 601 -20.70 -8.12 6.54
N ALA A 602 -21.98 -8.49 6.55
CA ALA A 602 -23.01 -7.82 7.34
C ALA A 602 -22.87 -8.21 8.82
N THR A 603 -22.47 -7.25 9.66
CA THR A 603 -22.21 -7.46 11.09
C THR A 603 -23.27 -6.78 11.96
N LEU A 604 -23.49 -7.28 13.19
CA LEU A 604 -24.38 -6.65 14.17
C LEU A 604 -23.75 -5.41 14.84
N GLY A 605 -22.42 -5.29 14.79
CA GLY A 605 -21.65 -4.17 15.35
C GLY A 605 -20.82 -3.42 14.31
N ARG A 606 -20.12 -2.36 14.74
CA ARG A 606 -19.22 -1.58 13.85
C ARG A 606 -17.99 -2.37 13.41
N GLN A 607 -17.53 -3.30 14.24
CA GLN A 607 -16.35 -4.15 13.99
C GLN A 607 -16.76 -5.57 13.58
N PRO A 608 -15.95 -6.25 12.75
CA PRO A 608 -16.13 -7.68 12.44
C PRO A 608 -16.03 -8.55 13.70
N ASP A 609 -16.90 -9.55 13.80
CA ASP A 609 -16.73 -10.63 14.77
C ASP A 609 -15.79 -11.69 14.18
N GLU A 610 -14.60 -11.83 14.75
CA GLU A 610 -13.60 -12.80 14.28
C GLU A 610 -14.11 -14.25 14.34
N ARG A 611 -15.05 -14.58 15.23
CA ARG A 611 -15.69 -15.92 15.24
C ARG A 611 -16.56 -16.12 14.00
N HIS A 612 -17.27 -15.07 13.59
CA HIS A 612 -18.08 -15.09 12.38
C HIS A 612 -17.20 -15.22 11.13
N VAL A 613 -16.08 -14.49 11.08
CA VAL A 613 -15.10 -14.60 9.99
C VAL A 613 -14.49 -16.00 9.93
N ALA A 614 -14.07 -16.56 11.07
CA ALA A 614 -13.53 -17.92 11.13
C ALA A 614 -14.54 -18.96 10.63
N LYS A 615 -15.81 -18.85 11.03
CA LYS A 615 -16.88 -19.72 10.52
C LYS A 615 -17.03 -19.59 8.99
N LYS A 616 -17.00 -18.36 8.47
CA LYS A 616 -17.06 -18.08 7.02
C LYS A 616 -15.90 -18.74 6.28
N VAL A 617 -14.67 -18.64 6.80
CA VAL A 617 -13.48 -19.29 6.25
C VAL A 617 -13.68 -20.80 6.14
N GLU A 618 -14.23 -21.45 7.17
CA GLU A 618 -14.50 -22.89 7.13
C GLU A 618 -15.56 -23.25 6.10
N ILE A 619 -16.65 -22.48 6.00
CA ILE A 619 -17.68 -22.67 4.96
C ILE A 619 -17.07 -22.56 3.56
N VAL A 620 -16.21 -21.57 3.33
CA VAL A 620 -15.52 -21.38 2.04
C VAL A 620 -14.62 -22.56 1.72
N LYS A 621 -13.84 -23.05 2.69
CA LYS A 621 -13.00 -24.25 2.50
C LYS A 621 -13.85 -25.48 2.16
N SER A 622 -14.95 -25.71 2.88
CA SER A 622 -15.84 -26.84 2.63
C SER A 622 -16.49 -26.77 1.26
N ALA A 623 -16.93 -25.58 0.82
CA ALA A 623 -17.49 -25.40 -0.51
C ALA A 623 -16.46 -25.69 -1.61
N LEU A 624 -15.24 -25.14 -1.50
CA LEU A 624 -14.17 -25.37 -2.48
C LEU A 624 -13.79 -26.85 -2.57
N LEU A 625 -13.67 -27.53 -1.42
CA LEU A 625 -13.42 -28.97 -1.39
C LEU A 625 -14.55 -29.76 -2.06
N ALA A 626 -15.81 -29.42 -1.78
CA ALA A 626 -16.97 -30.07 -2.37
C ALA A 626 -17.14 -29.80 -3.88
N GLY A 627 -16.46 -28.81 -4.44
CA GLY A 627 -16.50 -28.46 -5.86
C GLY A 627 -15.15 -28.56 -6.56
N GLU A 628 -14.18 -29.29 -5.98
CA GLU A 628 -12.82 -29.41 -6.49
C GLU A 628 -12.81 -29.77 -7.99
N GLY A 629 -12.03 -29.01 -8.77
CA GLY A 629 -11.85 -29.23 -10.20
C GLY A 629 -12.90 -28.58 -11.09
N VAL A 630 -13.91 -27.89 -10.54
CA VAL A 630 -14.89 -27.14 -11.34
C VAL A 630 -14.23 -26.01 -12.14
N GLU A 631 -13.12 -25.46 -11.66
CA GLU A 631 -12.35 -24.39 -12.31
C GLU A 631 -11.89 -24.80 -13.72
N SER A 632 -11.58 -26.09 -13.90
CA SER A 632 -11.19 -26.67 -15.19
C SER A 632 -12.32 -26.68 -16.24
N ARG A 633 -13.57 -26.49 -15.81
CA ARG A 633 -14.77 -26.43 -16.67
C ARG A 633 -15.13 -25.00 -17.07
N GLY A 634 -14.36 -24.01 -16.61
CA GLY A 634 -14.52 -22.61 -16.99
C GLY A 634 -15.44 -21.78 -16.06
N PRO A 635 -15.44 -20.46 -16.23
CA PRO A 635 -16.08 -19.51 -15.31
C PRO A 635 -17.60 -19.66 -15.20
N ALA A 636 -18.28 -20.06 -16.29
CA ALA A 636 -19.72 -20.32 -16.24
C ALA A 636 -20.06 -21.54 -15.36
N ALA A 637 -19.21 -22.57 -15.37
CA ALA A 637 -19.37 -23.73 -14.49
C ALA A 637 -19.10 -23.37 -13.02
N VAL A 638 -18.09 -22.52 -12.77
CA VAL A 638 -17.81 -21.96 -11.44
C VAL A 638 -19.02 -21.18 -10.91
N LEU A 639 -19.63 -20.32 -11.75
CA LEU A 639 -20.84 -19.58 -11.40
C LEU A 639 -22.01 -20.52 -11.07
N ALA A 640 -22.27 -21.55 -11.89
CA ALA A 640 -23.34 -22.51 -11.60
C ALA A 640 -23.08 -23.30 -10.28
N ARG A 641 -21.83 -23.67 -10.04
CA ARG A 641 -21.44 -24.47 -8.86
C ARG A 641 -21.58 -23.70 -7.56
N PHE A 642 -21.16 -22.44 -7.53
CA PHE A 642 -20.98 -21.68 -6.28
C PHE A 642 -21.74 -20.36 -6.20
N GLY A 643 -22.33 -19.88 -7.29
CA GLY A 643 -22.85 -18.52 -7.41
C GLY A 643 -24.18 -18.22 -6.72
N GLY A 644 -24.58 -16.96 -6.85
CA GLY A 644 -25.88 -16.43 -6.46
C GLY A 644 -26.69 -16.02 -7.67
N ALA A 645 -28.02 -15.93 -7.53
CA ALA A 645 -28.89 -15.62 -8.65
C ALA A 645 -28.73 -14.16 -9.09
N GLU A 646 -28.54 -13.27 -8.11
CA GLU A 646 -28.18 -11.87 -8.28
C GLU A 646 -26.80 -11.71 -8.92
N ILE A 647 -25.79 -12.48 -8.49
CA ILE A 647 -24.46 -12.48 -9.13
C ILE A 647 -24.55 -12.88 -10.60
N ALA A 648 -25.34 -13.91 -10.94
CA ALA A 648 -25.55 -14.30 -12.34
C ALA A 648 -26.21 -13.17 -13.16
N GLY A 649 -27.20 -12.48 -12.59
CA GLY A 649 -27.79 -11.28 -13.19
C GLY A 649 -26.76 -10.17 -13.45
N ILE A 650 -25.89 -9.89 -12.48
CA ILE A 650 -24.83 -8.88 -12.62
C ILE A 650 -23.82 -9.28 -13.71
N VAL A 651 -23.41 -10.55 -13.77
CA VAL A 651 -22.52 -11.07 -14.83
C VAL A 651 -23.14 -10.82 -16.21
N GLY A 652 -24.42 -11.17 -16.39
CA GLY A 652 -25.13 -10.93 -17.63
C GLY A 652 -25.23 -9.44 -18.00
N ALA A 653 -25.52 -8.59 -17.01
CA ALA A 653 -25.58 -7.14 -17.21
C ALA A 653 -24.23 -6.57 -17.68
N ILE A 654 -23.11 -6.99 -17.07
CA ILE A 654 -21.77 -6.52 -17.47
C ILE A 654 -21.41 -7.00 -18.88
N LEU A 655 -21.76 -8.24 -19.24
CA LEU A 655 -21.49 -8.77 -20.57
C LEU A 655 -22.28 -8.02 -21.65
N GLU A 656 -23.57 -7.75 -21.43
CA GLU A 656 -24.37 -6.93 -22.36
C GLU A 656 -23.88 -5.48 -22.43
N ALA A 657 -23.52 -4.89 -21.29
CA ALA A 657 -22.96 -3.55 -21.24
C ALA A 657 -21.66 -3.49 -22.04
N SER A 658 -20.81 -4.51 -21.90
CA SER A 658 -19.61 -4.66 -22.71
C SER A 658 -19.95 -4.71 -24.19
N GLU A 659 -20.83 -5.60 -24.64
CA GLU A 659 -21.19 -5.73 -26.07
C GLU A 659 -21.73 -4.44 -26.68
N ARG A 660 -22.42 -3.63 -25.87
CA ARG A 660 -22.99 -2.34 -26.29
C ARG A 660 -22.08 -1.13 -26.08
N GLY A 661 -20.92 -1.31 -25.46
CA GLY A 661 -20.02 -0.21 -25.11
C GLY A 661 -20.62 0.75 -24.06
N VAL A 662 -21.42 0.25 -23.12
CA VAL A 662 -22.11 1.06 -22.11
C VAL A 662 -21.25 1.17 -20.84
N PRO A 663 -20.82 2.38 -20.45
CA PRO A 663 -20.03 2.58 -19.23
C PRO A 663 -20.78 2.09 -17.98
N THR A 664 -20.07 1.36 -17.11
CA THR A 664 -20.67 0.63 -15.98
C THR A 664 -19.92 0.90 -14.68
N LEU A 665 -20.58 1.58 -13.74
CA LEU A 665 -20.13 1.73 -12.36
C LEU A 665 -20.36 0.42 -11.58
N VAL A 666 -19.26 -0.18 -11.15
CA VAL A 666 -19.25 -1.40 -10.33
C VAL A 666 -19.12 -0.99 -8.87
N ASP A 667 -20.02 -1.45 -7.99
CA ASP A 667 -20.09 -1.02 -6.58
C ASP A 667 -18.95 -1.62 -5.73
N GLY A 668 -19.28 -2.45 -4.74
CA GLY A 668 -18.32 -3.05 -3.82
C GLY A 668 -17.99 -4.50 -4.16
N PHE A 669 -17.56 -5.22 -3.13
CA PHE A 669 -16.97 -6.56 -3.25
C PHE A 669 -17.78 -7.57 -4.09
N ILE A 670 -19.09 -7.68 -3.85
CA ILE A 670 -19.94 -8.66 -4.55
C ILE A 670 -20.02 -8.34 -6.05
N CYS A 671 -20.32 -7.08 -6.40
CA CYS A 671 -20.35 -6.64 -7.80
C CYS A 671 -18.99 -6.80 -8.49
N THR A 672 -17.87 -6.56 -7.77
CA THR A 672 -16.53 -6.77 -8.31
C THR A 672 -16.21 -8.26 -8.54
N VAL A 673 -16.70 -9.17 -7.70
CA VAL A 673 -16.56 -10.62 -7.96
C VAL A 673 -17.41 -11.05 -9.17
N ALA A 674 -18.61 -10.50 -9.34
CA ALA A 674 -19.39 -10.70 -10.56
C ALA A 674 -18.68 -10.12 -11.80
N ALA A 675 -18.03 -8.96 -11.66
CA ALA A 675 -17.21 -8.36 -12.71
C ALA A 675 -16.00 -9.24 -13.06
N LEU A 676 -15.36 -9.86 -12.07
CA LEU A 676 -14.28 -10.83 -12.30
C LEU A 676 -14.77 -12.06 -13.08
N LEU A 677 -15.95 -12.59 -12.76
CA LEU A 677 -16.57 -13.66 -13.54
C LEU A 677 -16.84 -13.22 -14.99
N ALA A 678 -17.40 -12.03 -15.19
CA ALA A 678 -17.66 -11.49 -16.53
C ALA A 678 -16.36 -11.29 -17.33
N ALA A 679 -15.31 -10.73 -16.71
CA ALA A 679 -13.98 -10.60 -17.31
C ALA A 679 -13.33 -11.96 -17.62
N SER A 680 -13.56 -12.98 -16.79
CA SER A 680 -13.07 -14.34 -17.03
C SER A 680 -13.82 -15.02 -18.19
N ILE A 681 -15.09 -14.69 -18.41
CA ILE A 681 -15.89 -15.17 -19.55
C ILE A 681 -15.47 -14.42 -20.83
N SER A 682 -15.32 -13.10 -20.75
CA SER A 682 -14.91 -12.24 -21.85
C SER A 682 -14.01 -11.11 -21.33
N PRO A 683 -12.70 -11.12 -21.66
CA PRO A 683 -11.78 -10.07 -21.24
C PRO A 683 -12.22 -8.65 -21.67
N TRP A 684 -12.96 -8.54 -22.77
CA TRP A 684 -13.54 -7.28 -23.23
C TRP A 684 -14.46 -6.63 -22.21
N ALA A 685 -15.07 -7.39 -21.29
CA ALA A 685 -15.89 -6.84 -20.22
C ALA A 685 -15.15 -5.80 -19.37
N THR A 686 -13.83 -5.90 -19.26
CA THR A 686 -13.01 -4.94 -18.48
C THR A 686 -13.11 -3.50 -19.01
N ARG A 687 -13.37 -3.29 -20.30
CA ARG A 687 -13.39 -1.96 -20.92
C ARG A 687 -14.48 -1.04 -20.36
N VAL A 688 -15.61 -1.62 -19.94
CA VAL A 688 -16.77 -0.87 -19.44
C VAL A 688 -16.76 -0.65 -17.94
N MET A 689 -15.82 -1.28 -17.21
CA MET A 689 -15.81 -1.27 -15.75
C MET A 689 -15.19 0.01 -15.18
N MET A 690 -15.92 0.67 -14.30
CA MET A 690 -15.44 1.78 -13.47
C MET A 690 -15.72 1.46 -12.00
N PHE A 691 -14.68 1.18 -11.21
CA PHE A 691 -14.85 0.72 -9.83
C PHE A 691 -15.16 1.88 -8.88
N SER A 692 -16.26 1.77 -8.15
CA SER A 692 -16.83 2.91 -7.44
C SER A 692 -16.19 3.11 -6.07
N THR A 693 -16.16 2.08 -5.23
CA THR A 693 -15.65 2.17 -3.86
C THR A 693 -14.73 1.00 -3.52
N LEU A 694 -13.63 1.28 -2.82
CA LEU A 694 -12.83 0.28 -2.15
C LEU A 694 -13.62 -0.21 -0.93
N SER A 695 -14.35 -1.33 -1.12
CA SER A 695 -15.08 -2.01 -0.06
C SER A 695 -14.18 -2.37 1.12
N ALA A 696 -14.72 -2.33 2.34
CA ALA A 696 -14.03 -2.80 3.55
C ALA A 696 -13.91 -4.34 3.64
N GLU A 697 -14.40 -5.09 2.65
CA GLU A 697 -14.21 -6.54 2.55
C GLU A 697 -12.77 -6.90 2.17
N ARG A 698 -12.14 -7.80 2.93
CA ARG A 698 -10.71 -8.18 2.78
C ARG A 698 -10.35 -8.67 1.38
N GLY A 699 -11.25 -9.40 0.72
CA GLY A 699 -11.02 -9.96 -0.61
C GLY A 699 -11.13 -8.97 -1.78
N HIS A 700 -11.55 -7.72 -1.55
CA HIS A 700 -11.90 -6.82 -2.65
C HIS A 700 -10.70 -6.43 -3.53
N GLU A 701 -9.55 -6.13 -2.92
CA GLU A 701 -8.31 -5.84 -3.68
C GLU A 701 -7.86 -7.02 -4.54
N ILE A 702 -8.05 -8.25 -4.07
CA ILE A 702 -7.68 -9.45 -4.82
C ILE A 702 -8.51 -9.54 -6.11
N ALA A 703 -9.81 -9.26 -6.02
CA ALA A 703 -10.70 -9.26 -7.19
C ALA A 703 -10.32 -8.16 -8.20
N LEU A 704 -10.04 -6.94 -7.72
CA LEU A 704 -9.59 -5.82 -8.55
C LEU A 704 -8.28 -6.15 -9.29
N ASN A 705 -7.29 -6.69 -8.58
CA ASN A 705 -6.01 -7.07 -9.16
C ASN A 705 -6.14 -8.21 -10.19
N ALA A 706 -7.03 -9.17 -9.94
CA ALA A 706 -7.31 -10.24 -10.90
C ALA A 706 -7.94 -9.69 -12.20
N ILE A 707 -8.86 -8.73 -12.10
CA ILE A 707 -9.45 -8.05 -13.26
C ILE A 707 -8.41 -7.24 -14.03
N ALA A 708 -7.59 -6.46 -13.34
CA ALA A 708 -6.50 -5.68 -13.96
C ALA A 708 -5.55 -6.61 -14.73
N LYS A 709 -5.15 -7.74 -14.13
CA LYS A 709 -4.32 -8.74 -14.79
C LYS A 709 -4.99 -9.35 -16.03
N ILE A 710 -6.30 -9.61 -15.99
CA ILE A 710 -7.04 -10.08 -17.18
C ILE A 710 -6.98 -9.04 -18.29
N ALA A 711 -7.19 -7.75 -17.98
CA ALA A 711 -7.08 -6.69 -18.98
C ALA A 711 -5.67 -6.61 -19.58
N GLU A 712 -4.63 -6.51 -18.74
CA GLU A 712 -3.23 -6.39 -19.16
C GLU A 712 -2.78 -7.56 -20.03
N THR A 713 -3.10 -8.80 -19.63
CA THR A 713 -2.72 -10.01 -20.38
C THR A 713 -3.42 -10.13 -21.73
N ASN A 714 -4.52 -9.39 -21.94
CA ASN A 714 -5.25 -9.31 -23.20
C ASN A 714 -5.00 -8.00 -23.96
N GLY A 715 -4.02 -7.18 -23.54
CA GLY A 715 -3.68 -5.93 -24.22
C GLY A 715 -4.70 -4.80 -24.05
N LEU A 716 -5.60 -4.91 -23.06
CA LEU A 716 -6.64 -3.92 -22.78
C LEU A 716 -6.19 -2.96 -21.67
N PRO A 717 -6.59 -1.66 -21.74
CA PRO A 717 -6.36 -0.72 -20.65
C PRO A 717 -6.98 -1.20 -19.33
N ALA A 718 -6.15 -1.52 -18.34
CA ALA A 718 -6.59 -1.99 -17.03
C ALA A 718 -7.47 -0.95 -16.32
N PRO A 719 -8.66 -1.32 -15.81
CA PRO A 719 -9.50 -0.40 -15.05
C PRO A 719 -8.75 0.14 -13.82
N PRO A 720 -8.90 1.43 -13.49
CA PRO A 720 -8.16 2.06 -12.41
C PRO A 720 -8.68 1.59 -11.05
N ALA A 721 -7.93 1.92 -10.00
CA ALA A 721 -8.36 1.71 -8.63
C ALA A 721 -9.70 2.42 -8.33
N PRO A 722 -10.48 1.95 -7.34
CA PRO A 722 -11.78 2.53 -7.04
C PRO A 722 -11.72 4.03 -6.72
N ALA A 723 -12.72 4.79 -7.15
CA ALA A 723 -12.73 6.24 -6.96
C ALA A 723 -12.93 6.69 -5.50
N LEU A 724 -13.54 5.86 -4.66
CA LEU A 724 -13.85 6.17 -3.26
C LEU A 724 -13.16 5.19 -2.31
N SER A 725 -12.66 5.68 -1.18
CA SER A 725 -12.19 4.84 -0.06
C SER A 725 -12.84 5.33 1.23
N MET A 726 -14.10 4.95 1.41
CA MET A 726 -14.96 5.41 2.52
C MET A 726 -15.25 4.32 3.56
N GLY A 727 -14.64 3.13 3.41
CA GLY A 727 -14.97 1.97 4.25
C GLY A 727 -16.40 1.47 4.08
N LEU A 728 -17.02 1.73 2.92
CA LEU A 728 -18.37 1.26 2.60
C LEU A 728 -18.39 -0.27 2.53
N ARG A 729 -19.45 -0.86 3.08
CA ARG A 729 -19.69 -2.31 3.09
C ARG A 729 -21.17 -2.68 3.15
N LEU A 730 -22.03 -1.75 2.76
CA LEU A 730 -23.48 -1.95 2.76
C LEU A 730 -23.94 -2.76 1.54
N GLY A 731 -23.33 -2.52 0.37
CA GLY A 731 -23.84 -3.02 -0.90
C GLY A 731 -24.96 -2.14 -1.44
N GLU A 732 -25.99 -2.76 -2.02
CA GLU A 732 -27.14 -2.11 -2.66
C GLU A 732 -26.80 -1.18 -3.84
N GLY A 733 -25.53 -1.09 -4.27
CA GLY A 733 -25.10 -0.10 -5.27
C GLY A 733 -24.83 1.28 -4.68
N THR A 734 -24.72 1.41 -3.36
CA THR A 734 -24.55 2.70 -2.68
C THR A 734 -23.25 3.42 -3.05
N GLY A 735 -22.14 2.69 -3.17
CA GLY A 735 -20.87 3.25 -3.64
C GLY A 735 -20.95 3.69 -5.10
N ALA A 736 -21.64 2.92 -5.95
CA ALA A 736 -21.87 3.29 -7.35
C ALA A 736 -22.67 4.60 -7.48
N VAL A 737 -23.73 4.78 -6.70
CA VAL A 737 -24.51 6.03 -6.69
C VAL A 737 -23.69 7.23 -6.20
N LEU A 738 -22.85 7.02 -5.18
CA LEU A 738 -21.95 8.05 -4.66
C LEU A 738 -20.83 8.42 -5.64
N ALA A 739 -20.47 7.52 -6.56
CA ALA A 739 -19.47 7.76 -7.60
C ALA A 739 -20.01 8.53 -8.82
N VAL A 740 -21.33 8.61 -9.02
CA VAL A 740 -21.93 9.31 -10.17
C VAL A 740 -21.48 10.79 -10.29
N PRO A 741 -21.43 11.60 -9.22
CA PRO A 741 -20.89 12.96 -9.30
C PRO A 741 -19.43 13.02 -9.75
N LEU A 742 -18.60 12.04 -9.36
CA LEU A 742 -17.21 11.95 -9.78
C LEU A 742 -17.12 11.59 -11.28
N LEU A 743 -17.96 10.67 -11.75
CA LEU A 743 -18.05 10.32 -13.17
C LEU A 743 -18.52 11.50 -14.03
N ARG A 744 -19.51 12.26 -13.55
CA ARG A 744 -19.94 13.52 -14.17
C ARG A 744 -18.78 14.52 -14.23
N SER A 745 -17.97 14.61 -13.18
CA SER A 745 -16.79 15.48 -13.13
C SER A 745 -15.71 15.04 -14.13
N ALA A 746 -15.47 13.73 -14.27
CA ALA A 746 -14.57 13.18 -15.29
C ALA A 746 -15.03 13.53 -16.72
N CYS A 747 -16.34 13.52 -16.98
CA CYS A 747 -16.90 13.97 -18.25
C CYS A 747 -16.70 15.47 -18.48
N GLN A 748 -16.88 16.31 -17.45
CA GLN A 748 -16.69 17.76 -17.55
C GLN A 748 -15.22 18.17 -17.72
N MET A 749 -14.29 17.42 -17.12
CA MET A 749 -12.85 17.65 -17.25
C MET A 749 -12.41 17.72 -18.72
N LEU A 750 -12.97 16.86 -19.59
CA LEU A 750 -12.66 16.85 -21.02
C LEU A 750 -13.06 18.13 -21.79
N ARG A 751 -13.77 19.04 -21.14
CA ARG A 751 -14.16 20.36 -21.66
C ARG A 751 -13.18 21.48 -21.27
N MET A 752 -12.16 21.17 -20.47
CA MET A 752 -11.08 22.12 -20.19
C MET A 752 -10.41 22.56 -21.50
N ALA A 753 -9.90 23.78 -21.53
CA ALA A 753 -9.03 24.24 -22.59
C ALA A 753 -7.69 23.49 -22.54
N THR A 754 -7.06 23.33 -23.70
CA THR A 754 -5.67 22.94 -23.83
C THR A 754 -4.74 24.06 -23.36
N LEU A 755 -3.49 23.74 -23.04
CA LEU A 755 -2.52 24.77 -22.65
C LEU A 755 -2.30 25.80 -23.78
N SER A 756 -2.33 25.35 -25.04
CA SER A 756 -2.22 26.23 -26.21
C SER A 756 -3.39 27.20 -26.36
N GLU A 757 -4.61 26.75 -26.07
CA GLU A 757 -5.81 27.60 -26.13
C GLU A 757 -5.78 28.64 -25.01
N LEU A 758 -5.35 28.29 -23.79
CA LEU A 758 -5.23 29.25 -22.69
C LEU A 758 -4.21 30.36 -22.94
N THR A 759 -3.10 30.08 -23.64
CA THR A 759 -2.12 31.13 -23.94
C THR A 759 -2.56 32.07 -25.06
N GLN A 760 -3.68 31.77 -25.72
CA GLN A 760 -4.28 32.61 -26.77
C GLN A 760 -5.50 33.41 -26.29
N MET A 761 -6.02 33.12 -25.09
CA MET A 761 -7.04 33.90 -24.39
C MET A 761 -6.41 35.03 -23.59
#